data_AF-A0A9D5K3G7-F1
#
_entry.id   AF-A0A9D5K3G7-F1
#
_cell.length_a   1.000
_cell.length_b   1.000
_cell.length_c   1.000
_cell.angle_alpha   90.00
_cell.angle_beta   90.00
_cell.angle_gamma   90.00
#
_symmetry.space_group_name_H-M   'P 1'
#
loop_
_entity.id
_entity.type
_entity.pdbx_description
1 polymer ?
#
loop_
_entity_poly.entity_id
_entity_poly.type
_entity_poly.pdbx_seq_one_letter_code
_entity_poly.pdbx_strand_id
1 'polypeptide(L)'
;MQVTFSAKPLSDNYRDQTATQPKFSSSPLNYPRFDQGDTNACGTTSLAMIMCGLGKEYSPAEIDARIRRFDTGTSVQNMIDFARGNGLSAECYNGASLSEIKHHLAAGRGVQVLLDTAEASAVADHYAVVTGFSTNRKGNELIHLIDPDGGKDVTMSTDEFMERWQSRVGDVDRFATVYGAKGDMLPPGRKGNAAEELAVMDFVNDSGNHGNVISERRLAQILADQYTEVEAASLTQYLYAGRASDTSESVDESLSASQLDSKDFVRTKEFQNGPLRRMIKKAFKNILERKGDGDEIDRWVKNTKNYLEGNPAATAKDIADFLAESFHKSDEYAHSAAFQEDPLHTMVRKSIKNIMGRKPESGEVGKLVNEAKSFLDKNENANTKDVSEFLVNALSKSEELVQSDAFQGDQLRSMIRKGFKNILGKKAATREVDHWVQQTKRFIYKNKSANIDDVADFLVGSLRKSSEYAHSDAFQAEPLHTMVRKSIKSILDRKPESGEVGKFVDQTKRYLDKHENAGIKDVSDFLVGSLSKSAEYAHSDAFQADPLGTMVRKGIKNILGRKPEDGEVSKLVTQAKRYLDKQENAGVKDVSDFLVGSLYGGGEYAHSDAFKGDPLKSMVAETFERVMGHEATDGEILQWTEYAKLHLHTNSEATIRDIYDHLIGSMNGNAAYAHSTLFAAGPLRDMMHAGFEHFHNKRGSAAEIDQFYMRVREFLN
;
A
#
# COMPACT_ATOMS: atom_id res chain seq x y z
N MET A 1 16.25 -41.04 57.43
CA MET A 1 14.81 -40.89 57.14
C MET A 1 14.66 -40.31 55.75
N GLN A 2 14.35 -41.15 54.76
CA GLN A 2 13.95 -40.70 53.42
C GLN A 2 12.42 -40.60 53.40
N VAL A 3 11.89 -39.43 53.04
CA VAL A 3 10.47 -39.22 52.81
C VAL A 3 10.27 -39.21 51.29
N THR A 4 9.68 -40.27 50.76
CA THR A 4 9.24 -40.37 49.37
C THR A 4 7.82 -39.81 49.24
N PHE A 5 7.63 -38.81 48.38
CA PHE A 5 6.30 -38.39 47.93
C PHE A 5 5.93 -39.18 46.67
N SER A 6 4.88 -40.01 46.78
CA SER A 6 4.24 -40.67 45.65
C SER A 6 3.17 -39.75 45.09
N ALA A 7 3.37 -39.20 43.90
CA ALA A 7 2.32 -38.50 43.17
C ALA A 7 1.30 -39.53 42.64
N LYS A 8 0.06 -39.44 43.11
CA LYS A 8 -1.08 -40.19 42.55
C LYS A 8 -1.62 -39.39 41.35
N PRO A 9 -1.95 -40.02 40.20
CA PRO A 9 -2.57 -39.31 39.10
C PRO A 9 -3.98 -38.84 39.48
N LEU A 10 -4.29 -37.58 39.19
CA LEU A 10 -5.64 -37.02 39.25
C LEU A 10 -6.41 -37.48 38.01
N SER A 11 -6.95 -38.69 38.05
CA SER A 11 -8.02 -39.11 37.15
C SER A 11 -9.14 -39.76 37.97
N ASP A 12 -10.39 -39.43 37.62
CA ASP A 12 -11.67 -40.07 38.00
C ASP A 12 -12.59 -39.37 39.01
N ASN A 13 -12.15 -38.39 39.81
CA ASN A 13 -13.05 -37.77 40.82
C ASN A 13 -14.00 -36.67 40.31
N TYR A 14 -14.00 -36.34 39.01
CA TYR A 14 -14.91 -35.31 38.48
C TYR A 14 -16.24 -35.88 37.94
N ARG A 15 -16.43 -37.21 37.97
CA ARG A 15 -17.52 -37.88 37.25
C ARG A 15 -18.79 -38.14 38.06
N ASP A 16 -18.83 -37.82 39.35
CA ASP A 16 -19.96 -38.23 40.20
C ASP A 16 -20.41 -37.18 41.23
N GLN A 17 -20.75 -35.99 40.74
CA GLN A 17 -21.63 -35.08 41.49
C GLN A 17 -22.98 -35.02 40.79
N THR A 18 -23.91 -35.87 41.22
CA THR A 18 -25.34 -35.83 40.85
C THR A 18 -26.06 -34.64 41.53
N ALA A 19 -25.44 -33.46 41.53
CA ALA A 19 -26.10 -32.22 41.89
C ALA A 19 -27.19 -31.97 40.84
N THR A 20 -28.42 -31.73 41.29
CA THR A 20 -29.56 -31.35 40.45
C THR A 20 -29.10 -30.30 39.45
N GLN A 21 -29.15 -30.62 38.15
CA GLN A 21 -28.66 -29.72 37.11
C GLN A 21 -29.31 -28.35 37.30
N PRO A 22 -28.52 -27.26 37.43
CA PRO A 22 -29.08 -25.93 37.56
C PRO A 22 -30.01 -25.70 36.37
N LYS A 23 -31.25 -25.24 36.65
CA LYS A 23 -32.18 -24.83 35.59
C LYS A 23 -31.51 -23.72 34.81
N PHE A 24 -31.03 -24.06 33.61
CA PHE A 24 -30.49 -23.10 32.66
C PHE A 24 -31.53 -22.00 32.45
N SER A 25 -31.11 -20.74 32.59
CA SER A 25 -31.83 -19.64 31.96
C SER A 25 -31.90 -19.98 30.48
N SER A 26 -33.11 -20.22 29.96
CA SER A 26 -33.33 -20.60 28.56
C SER A 26 -33.00 -19.48 27.57
N SER A 27 -32.62 -18.31 28.06
CA SER A 27 -32.26 -17.16 27.24
C SER A 27 -30.74 -17.16 26.98
N PRO A 28 -30.30 -17.14 25.71
CA PRO A 28 -28.90 -16.95 25.37
C PRO A 28 -28.30 -15.71 26.03
N LEU A 29 -27.02 -15.77 26.36
CA LEU A 29 -26.27 -14.61 26.85
C LEU A 29 -26.31 -13.50 25.79
N ASN A 30 -26.61 -12.28 26.24
CA ASN A 30 -26.75 -11.13 25.35
C ASN A 30 -25.40 -10.40 25.20
N TYR A 31 -24.61 -10.80 24.21
CA TYR A 31 -23.37 -10.12 23.84
C TYR A 31 -23.59 -9.16 22.68
N PRO A 32 -22.84 -8.05 22.56
CA PRO A 32 -22.93 -7.24 21.34
C PRO A 32 -22.53 -8.05 20.11
N ARG A 33 -23.10 -7.69 18.96
CA ARG A 33 -22.77 -8.30 17.67
C ARG A 33 -21.74 -7.41 16.99
N PHE A 34 -20.57 -7.96 16.73
CA PHE A 34 -19.51 -7.30 15.99
C PHE A 34 -19.19 -8.10 14.73
N ASP A 35 -18.89 -7.39 13.65
CA ASP A 35 -18.47 -7.97 12.37
C ASP A 35 -16.95 -7.82 12.24
N GLN A 36 -16.25 -8.91 11.94
CA GLN A 36 -14.81 -8.90 11.67
C GLN A 36 -14.45 -8.29 10.32
N GLY A 37 -15.45 -8.11 9.43
CA GLY A 37 -15.26 -7.64 8.06
C GLY A 37 -14.44 -8.61 7.21
N ASP A 38 -13.72 -8.08 6.22
CA ASP A 38 -12.91 -8.88 5.28
C ASP A 38 -11.55 -9.36 5.88
N THR A 39 -11.38 -9.33 7.20
CA THR A 39 -10.11 -9.62 7.89
C THR A 39 -10.13 -10.97 8.60
N ASN A 40 -8.97 -11.53 8.91
CA ASN A 40 -8.81 -12.76 9.71
C ASN A 40 -8.94 -12.52 11.23
N ALA A 41 -9.78 -11.55 11.63
CA ALA A 41 -9.96 -11.10 13.01
C ALA A 41 -11.07 -11.84 13.79
N CYS A 42 -11.44 -13.06 13.40
CA CYS A 42 -12.52 -13.81 14.07
C CYS A 42 -12.26 -14.01 15.58
N GLY A 43 -11.00 -14.23 15.96
CA GLY A 43 -10.57 -14.38 17.36
C GLY A 43 -10.71 -13.11 18.19
N THR A 44 -10.14 -11.99 17.72
CA THR A 44 -10.19 -10.69 18.42
C THR A 44 -11.60 -10.10 18.44
N THR A 45 -12.38 -10.31 17.38
CA THR A 45 -13.78 -9.90 17.30
C THR A 45 -14.65 -10.68 18.29
N SER A 46 -14.50 -12.01 18.35
CA SER A 46 -15.17 -12.86 19.35
C SER A 46 -14.79 -12.46 20.78
N LEU A 47 -13.51 -12.19 21.03
CA LEU A 47 -13.04 -11.72 22.32
C LEU A 47 -13.68 -10.37 22.71
N ALA A 48 -13.80 -9.42 21.78
CA ALA A 48 -14.47 -8.14 22.03
C ALA A 48 -15.93 -8.31 22.45
N MET A 49 -16.67 -9.20 21.79
CA MET A 49 -18.06 -9.52 22.16
C MET A 49 -18.15 -10.04 23.60
N ILE A 50 -17.29 -11.00 23.95
CA ILE A 50 -17.26 -11.59 25.30
C ILE A 50 -16.86 -10.56 26.35
N MET A 51 -15.81 -9.77 26.08
CA MET A 51 -15.36 -8.72 27.00
C MET A 51 -16.48 -7.72 27.28
N CYS A 52 -17.15 -7.22 26.25
CA CYS A 52 -18.28 -6.31 26.42
C CYS A 52 -19.43 -6.95 27.21
N GLY A 53 -19.73 -8.21 26.91
CA GLY A 53 -20.70 -9.01 27.65
C GLY A 53 -20.42 -9.16 29.14
N LEU A 54 -19.13 -9.16 29.51
CA LEU A 54 -18.65 -9.24 30.89
C LEU A 54 -18.37 -7.85 31.50
N GLY A 55 -18.88 -6.78 30.87
CA GLY A 55 -18.78 -5.41 31.38
C GLY A 55 -17.43 -4.72 31.12
N LYS A 56 -16.67 -5.17 30.11
CA LYS A 56 -15.43 -4.55 29.65
C LYS A 56 -15.61 -4.01 28.24
N GLU A 57 -15.76 -2.70 28.11
CA GLU A 57 -15.94 -2.04 26.81
C GLU A 57 -14.63 -2.04 26.01
N TYR A 58 -14.59 -2.83 24.94
CA TYR A 58 -13.53 -2.84 23.94
C TYR A 58 -14.13 -3.09 22.56
N SER A 59 -13.73 -2.30 21.57
CA SER A 59 -14.05 -2.58 20.17
C SER A 59 -13.14 -3.69 19.60
N PRO A 60 -13.59 -4.42 18.57
CA PRO A 60 -12.74 -5.38 17.86
C PRO A 60 -11.42 -4.75 17.41
N ALA A 61 -11.46 -3.55 16.81
CA ALA A 61 -10.29 -2.84 16.31
C ALA A 61 -9.27 -2.50 17.41
N GLU A 62 -9.72 -2.15 18.62
CA GLU A 62 -8.82 -1.87 19.74
C GLU A 62 -8.10 -3.12 20.26
N ILE A 63 -8.80 -4.26 20.31
CA ILE A 63 -8.19 -5.54 20.69
C ILE A 63 -7.22 -5.96 19.58
N ASP A 64 -7.68 -5.92 18.33
CA ASP A 64 -6.93 -6.31 17.15
C ASP A 64 -5.60 -5.56 17.06
N ALA A 65 -5.65 -4.23 17.11
CA ALA A 65 -4.46 -3.38 17.08
C ALA A 65 -3.51 -3.60 18.25
N ARG A 66 -3.92 -4.26 19.34
CA ARG A 66 -3.07 -4.55 20.49
C ARG A 66 -2.42 -5.91 20.42
N ILE A 67 -3.13 -6.93 19.94
CA ILE A 67 -2.66 -8.32 20.02
C ILE A 67 -2.47 -9.03 18.69
N ARG A 68 -2.89 -8.40 17.59
CA ARG A 68 -2.74 -8.93 16.24
C ARG A 68 -1.98 -7.92 15.38
N ARG A 69 -0.82 -8.33 14.85
CA ARG A 69 0.10 -7.44 14.10
C ARG A 69 -0.03 -7.56 12.59
N PHE A 70 -0.52 -8.70 12.12
CA PHE A 70 -0.74 -9.00 10.72
C PHE A 70 -2.16 -9.49 10.54
N ASP A 71 -2.68 -9.44 9.31
CA ASP A 71 -4.00 -9.97 9.01
C ASP A 71 -4.01 -11.52 8.94
N THR A 72 -3.61 -12.18 10.04
CA THR A 72 -3.53 -13.63 10.19
C THR A 72 -4.52 -14.10 11.28
N GLY A 73 -4.54 -15.41 11.56
CA GLY A 73 -5.23 -15.94 12.74
C GLY A 73 -4.67 -15.35 14.04
N THR A 74 -5.52 -15.27 15.07
CA THR A 74 -5.15 -14.71 16.38
C THR A 74 -4.62 -15.81 17.31
N SER A 75 -3.48 -15.56 17.93
CA SER A 75 -2.91 -16.38 19.00
C SER A 75 -3.87 -16.52 20.20
N VAL A 76 -4.09 -17.75 20.65
CA VAL A 76 -4.88 -18.04 21.86
C VAL A 76 -4.24 -17.43 23.09
N GLN A 77 -2.92 -17.58 23.24
CA GLN A 77 -2.22 -17.08 24.42
C GLN A 77 -2.31 -15.56 24.51
N ASN A 78 -2.18 -14.86 23.39
CA ASN A 78 -2.36 -13.42 23.32
C ASN A 78 -3.79 -12.99 23.69
N MET A 79 -4.82 -13.75 23.28
CA MET A 79 -6.20 -13.49 23.72
C MET A 79 -6.39 -13.68 25.23
N ILE A 80 -5.82 -14.75 25.80
CA ILE A 80 -5.86 -15.03 27.24
C ILE A 80 -5.15 -13.93 28.03
N ASP A 81 -3.95 -13.56 27.61
CA ASP A 81 -3.14 -12.56 28.29
C ASP A 81 -3.76 -11.17 28.18
N PHE A 82 -4.39 -10.85 27.05
CA PHE A 82 -5.19 -9.64 26.90
C PHE A 82 -6.36 -9.61 27.89
N ALA A 83 -7.16 -10.67 27.94
CA ALA A 83 -8.30 -10.75 28.84
C ALA A 83 -7.86 -10.62 30.31
N ARG A 84 -6.80 -11.33 30.71
CA ARG A 84 -6.21 -11.27 32.06
C ARG A 84 -5.66 -9.89 32.40
N GLY A 85 -4.90 -9.29 31.48
CA GLY A 85 -4.34 -7.95 31.63
C GLY A 85 -5.42 -6.86 31.79
N ASN A 86 -6.63 -7.10 31.28
CA ASN A 86 -7.77 -6.19 31.39
C ASN A 86 -8.78 -6.61 32.48
N GLY A 87 -8.36 -7.50 33.39
CA GLY A 87 -9.09 -7.83 34.61
C GLY A 87 -10.23 -8.83 34.43
N LEU A 88 -10.09 -9.78 33.51
CA LEU A 88 -10.90 -11.00 33.46
C LEU A 88 -10.07 -12.21 33.92
N SER A 89 -10.71 -13.30 34.30
CA SER A 89 -10.06 -14.61 34.36
C SER A 89 -10.18 -15.24 32.97
N ALA A 90 -9.15 -15.91 32.47
CA ALA A 90 -9.20 -16.60 31.17
C ALA A 90 -8.37 -17.89 31.19
N GLU A 91 -8.87 -18.96 30.58
CA GLU A 91 -8.19 -20.27 30.42
C GLU A 91 -8.64 -20.93 29.11
N CYS A 92 -7.82 -21.83 28.55
CA CYS A 92 -8.20 -22.63 27.38
C CYS A 92 -8.22 -24.14 27.67
N TYR A 93 -9.04 -24.86 26.91
CA TYR A 93 -9.30 -26.29 27.07
C TYR A 93 -9.37 -26.95 25.68
N ASN A 94 -8.39 -27.79 25.40
CA ASN A 94 -8.43 -28.80 24.35
C ASN A 94 -9.14 -30.05 24.89
N GLY A 95 -9.87 -30.74 24.02
CA GLY A 95 -10.70 -31.89 24.35
C GLY A 95 -11.88 -31.54 25.25
N ALA A 96 -12.40 -30.31 25.19
CA ALA A 96 -13.53 -29.92 26.03
C ALA A 96 -14.79 -30.71 25.67
N SER A 97 -15.61 -30.98 26.69
CA SER A 97 -16.90 -31.64 26.53
C SER A 97 -18.04 -30.62 26.45
N LEU A 98 -19.14 -30.97 25.79
CA LEU A 98 -20.31 -30.11 25.73
C LEU A 98 -20.88 -29.79 27.12
N SER A 99 -20.78 -30.72 28.07
CA SER A 99 -21.15 -30.49 29.47
C SER A 99 -20.29 -29.43 30.16
N GLU A 100 -19.01 -29.32 29.83
CA GLU A 100 -18.13 -28.27 30.37
C GLU A 100 -18.50 -26.89 29.80
N ILE A 101 -18.80 -26.82 28.49
CA ILE A 101 -19.29 -25.59 27.86
C ILE A 101 -20.58 -25.10 28.54
N LYS A 102 -21.54 -26.01 28.73
CA LYS A 102 -22.79 -25.74 29.45
C LYS A 102 -22.52 -25.26 30.88
N HIS A 103 -21.62 -25.93 31.60
CA HIS A 103 -21.26 -25.55 32.96
C HIS A 103 -20.69 -24.12 33.02
N HIS A 104 -19.84 -23.74 32.07
CA HIS A 104 -19.28 -22.39 32.00
C HIS A 104 -20.33 -21.32 31.68
N LEU A 105 -21.21 -21.57 30.70
CA LEU A 105 -22.29 -20.63 30.37
C LEU A 105 -23.28 -20.48 31.54
N ALA A 106 -23.61 -21.57 32.24
CA ALA A 106 -24.46 -21.52 33.43
C ALA A 106 -23.85 -20.68 34.57
N ALA A 107 -22.52 -20.62 34.65
CA ALA A 107 -21.79 -19.79 35.59
C ALA A 107 -21.66 -18.32 35.12
N GLY A 108 -22.26 -17.93 33.99
CA GLY A 108 -22.18 -16.57 33.44
C GLY A 108 -20.83 -16.25 32.79
N ARG A 109 -20.03 -17.27 32.45
CA ARG A 109 -18.72 -17.11 31.81
C ARG A 109 -18.88 -17.07 30.29
N GLY A 110 -18.06 -16.28 29.63
CA GLY A 110 -17.97 -16.28 28.17
C GLY A 110 -17.22 -17.50 27.66
N VAL A 111 -17.70 -18.06 26.55
CA VAL A 111 -17.08 -19.23 25.92
C VAL A 111 -16.88 -18.95 24.44
N GLN A 112 -15.63 -19.02 24.01
CA GLN A 112 -15.21 -18.96 22.61
C GLN A 112 -14.76 -20.34 22.18
N VAL A 113 -15.17 -20.78 21.00
CA VAL A 113 -14.82 -22.09 20.42
C VAL A 113 -14.11 -21.90 19.08
N LEU A 114 -13.27 -22.88 18.71
CA LEU A 114 -12.66 -22.95 17.38
C LEU A 114 -13.42 -23.99 16.55
N LEU A 115 -14.05 -23.55 15.47
CA LEU A 115 -14.87 -24.37 14.59
C LEU A 115 -14.18 -24.54 13.23
N ASP A 116 -14.32 -25.71 12.65
CA ASP A 116 -14.04 -25.98 11.25
C ASP A 116 -15.14 -25.33 10.38
N THR A 117 -14.75 -24.44 9.48
CA THR A 117 -15.69 -23.87 8.51
C THR A 117 -15.87 -24.89 7.39
N ALA A 118 -16.96 -25.65 7.43
CA ALA A 118 -17.27 -26.69 6.45
C ALA A 118 -17.38 -26.22 4.97
N GLU A 119 -17.23 -24.92 4.67
CA GLU A 119 -17.16 -24.37 3.32
C GLU A 119 -15.71 -24.12 2.92
N ALA A 120 -15.38 -24.23 1.63
CA ALA A 120 -14.04 -24.16 1.02
C ALA A 120 -13.31 -22.80 1.16
N SER A 121 -13.48 -22.11 2.28
CA SER A 121 -12.64 -21.05 2.78
C SER A 121 -11.22 -21.60 2.98
N ALA A 122 -10.23 -20.86 2.51
CA ALA A 122 -8.82 -21.24 2.63
C ALA A 122 -8.29 -21.19 4.08
N VAL A 123 -9.12 -20.74 5.03
CA VAL A 123 -8.83 -20.75 6.46
C VAL A 123 -9.77 -21.79 7.09
N ALA A 124 -9.23 -22.96 7.43
CA ALA A 124 -10.02 -24.07 7.96
C ALA A 124 -10.55 -23.81 9.37
N ASP A 125 -9.92 -22.92 10.14
CA ASP A 125 -10.25 -22.67 11.55
C ASP A 125 -10.92 -21.30 11.75
N HIS A 126 -12.04 -21.26 12.48
CA HIS A 126 -12.82 -20.04 12.74
C HIS A 126 -13.31 -19.95 14.18
N TYR A 127 -13.07 -18.81 14.82
CA TYR A 127 -13.54 -18.58 16.19
C TYR A 127 -14.99 -18.12 16.20
N ALA A 128 -15.80 -18.66 17.12
CA ALA A 128 -17.17 -18.21 17.37
C ALA A 128 -17.47 -18.16 18.88
N VAL A 129 -18.49 -17.39 19.27
CA VAL A 129 -18.90 -17.25 20.68
C VAL A 129 -20.13 -18.11 20.96
N VAL A 130 -20.05 -19.05 21.90
CA VAL A 130 -21.23 -19.81 22.35
C VAL A 130 -22.04 -18.96 23.30
N THR A 131 -23.32 -18.73 23.00
CA THR A 131 -24.21 -17.88 23.80
C THR A 131 -25.23 -18.67 24.61
N GLY A 132 -25.53 -19.91 24.23
CA GLY A 132 -26.44 -20.75 24.99
C GLY A 132 -26.90 -22.01 24.28
N PHE A 133 -27.87 -22.66 24.91
CA PHE A 133 -28.48 -23.90 24.47
C PHE A 133 -30.01 -23.76 24.52
N SER A 134 -30.70 -24.37 23.57
CA SER A 134 -32.15 -24.54 23.62
C SER A 134 -32.57 -25.91 23.16
N THR A 135 -33.87 -26.20 23.24
CA THR A 135 -34.43 -27.45 22.71
C THR A 135 -35.53 -27.08 21.71
N ASN A 136 -35.45 -27.65 20.51
CA ASN A 136 -36.47 -27.43 19.50
C ASN A 136 -37.77 -28.22 19.85
N ARG A 137 -38.83 -28.03 19.06
CA ARG A 137 -40.13 -28.71 19.28
C ARG A 137 -40.06 -30.23 19.23
N LYS A 138 -39.00 -30.81 18.64
CA LYS A 138 -38.78 -32.26 18.53
C LYS A 138 -37.98 -32.83 19.71
N GLY A 139 -37.59 -32.00 20.68
CA GLY A 139 -36.75 -32.43 21.80
C GLY A 139 -35.25 -32.44 21.48
N ASN A 140 -34.84 -32.00 20.28
CA ASN A 140 -33.42 -31.96 19.93
C ASN A 140 -32.78 -30.69 20.48
N GLU A 141 -31.60 -30.84 21.08
CA GLU A 141 -30.82 -29.72 21.58
C GLU A 141 -30.18 -28.92 20.43
N LEU A 142 -30.31 -27.61 20.52
CA LEU A 142 -29.75 -26.62 19.62
C LEU A 142 -28.71 -25.78 20.37
N ILE A 143 -27.66 -25.39 19.66
CA ILE A 143 -26.56 -24.60 20.17
C ILE A 143 -26.63 -23.23 19.51
N HIS A 144 -26.57 -22.18 20.32
CA HIS A 144 -26.60 -20.80 19.87
C HIS A 144 -25.20 -20.20 19.91
N LEU A 145 -24.82 -19.57 18.81
CA LEU A 145 -23.52 -18.97 18.60
C LEU A 145 -23.71 -17.54 18.10
N ILE A 146 -22.71 -16.68 18.34
CA ILE A 146 -22.50 -15.47 17.56
C ILE A 146 -21.26 -15.71 16.69
N ASP A 147 -21.46 -15.62 15.39
CA ASP A 147 -20.43 -15.74 14.38
C ASP A 147 -19.85 -14.34 14.09
N PRO A 148 -18.54 -14.10 14.32
CA PRO A 148 -17.91 -12.83 13.99
C PRO A 148 -17.89 -12.52 12.49
N ASP A 149 -18.11 -13.48 11.60
CA ASP A 149 -18.31 -13.23 10.17
C ASP A 149 -19.72 -12.67 9.91
N GLY A 150 -19.79 -11.34 9.75
CA GLY A 150 -21.04 -10.60 9.63
C GLY A 150 -21.77 -10.37 10.97
N GLY A 151 -21.20 -10.77 12.10
CA GLY A 151 -21.76 -10.56 13.44
C GLY A 151 -23.13 -11.21 13.64
N LYS A 152 -23.35 -12.42 13.13
CA LYS A 152 -24.68 -13.04 13.03
C LYS A 152 -24.94 -14.02 14.16
N ASP A 153 -26.19 -14.08 14.61
CA ASP A 153 -26.66 -15.16 15.46
C ASP A 153 -26.82 -16.43 14.62
N VAL A 154 -26.10 -17.49 14.99
CA VAL A 154 -26.15 -18.81 14.36
C VAL A 154 -26.78 -19.79 15.34
N THR A 155 -27.64 -20.67 14.83
CA THR A 155 -28.21 -21.77 15.60
C THR A 155 -28.02 -23.05 14.82
N MET A 156 -27.41 -24.05 15.45
CA MET A 156 -27.13 -25.34 14.82
C MET A 156 -27.51 -26.50 15.74
N SER A 157 -27.65 -27.68 15.14
CA SER A 157 -27.87 -28.91 15.92
C SER A 157 -26.62 -29.30 16.71
N THR A 158 -26.81 -30.09 17.77
CA THR A 158 -25.67 -30.62 18.55
C THR A 158 -24.74 -31.45 17.68
N ASP A 159 -25.28 -32.30 16.80
CA ASP A 159 -24.46 -33.15 15.93
C ASP A 159 -23.60 -32.31 14.97
N GLU A 160 -24.21 -31.31 14.33
CA GLU A 160 -23.51 -30.38 13.44
C GLU A 160 -22.42 -29.58 14.17
N PHE A 161 -22.72 -29.07 15.36
CA PHE A 161 -21.71 -28.38 16.17
C PHE A 161 -20.56 -29.30 16.55
N MET A 162 -20.85 -30.53 17.00
CA MET A 162 -19.81 -31.48 17.40
C MET A 162 -18.94 -31.92 16.23
N GLU A 163 -19.51 -32.00 15.03
CA GLU A 163 -18.76 -32.26 13.79
C GLU A 163 -17.82 -31.08 13.47
N ARG A 164 -18.30 -29.83 13.54
CA ARG A 164 -17.47 -28.64 13.27
C ARG A 164 -16.47 -28.33 14.38
N TRP A 165 -16.77 -28.67 15.63
CA TRP A 165 -15.90 -28.35 16.77
C TRP A 165 -14.70 -29.31 16.90
N GLN A 166 -14.73 -30.42 16.16
CA GLN A 166 -13.54 -31.23 15.93
C GLN A 166 -12.72 -30.55 14.82
N SER A 167 -11.75 -29.72 15.19
CA SER A 167 -10.86 -29.13 14.19
C SER A 167 -10.10 -30.25 13.46
N ARG A 168 -9.89 -30.04 12.16
CA ARG A 168 -9.14 -30.96 11.30
C ARG A 168 -7.66 -30.60 11.24
N VAL A 169 -7.23 -29.56 11.96
CA VAL A 169 -5.86 -29.06 11.91
C VAL A 169 -5.09 -29.50 13.15
N GLY A 170 -4.12 -30.39 12.92
CA GLY A 170 -3.22 -30.91 13.95
C GLY A 170 -3.95 -31.61 15.10
N ASP A 171 -3.43 -31.41 16.30
CA ASP A 171 -3.90 -32.01 17.54
C ASP A 171 -4.97 -31.18 18.29
N VAL A 172 -5.57 -30.19 17.62
CA VAL A 172 -6.63 -29.33 18.16
C VAL A 172 -7.99 -30.04 18.05
N ASP A 173 -8.54 -30.53 19.16
CA ASP A 173 -9.82 -31.24 19.22
C ASP A 173 -10.75 -30.56 20.22
N ARG A 174 -11.95 -30.11 19.80
CA ARG A 174 -12.96 -29.50 20.67
C ARG A 174 -12.38 -28.41 21.56
N PHE A 175 -11.70 -27.49 20.91
CA PHE A 175 -10.97 -26.41 21.56
C PHE A 175 -11.90 -25.28 22.00
N ALA A 176 -11.76 -24.86 23.25
CA ALA A 176 -12.50 -23.71 23.79
C ALA A 176 -11.62 -22.82 24.67
N THR A 177 -11.86 -21.51 24.59
CA THR A 177 -11.33 -20.51 25.53
C THR A 177 -12.48 -19.98 26.37
N VAL A 178 -12.30 -19.95 27.69
CA VAL A 178 -13.32 -19.54 28.66
C VAL A 178 -12.85 -18.30 29.39
N TYR A 179 -13.76 -17.34 29.54
CA TYR A 179 -13.52 -16.05 30.15
C TYR A 179 -14.50 -15.82 31.30
N GLY A 180 -13.99 -15.55 32.49
CA GLY A 180 -14.78 -15.27 33.69
C GLY A 180 -14.54 -13.84 34.20
N ALA A 181 -15.37 -13.42 35.16
CA ALA A 181 -15.15 -12.17 35.87
C ALA A 181 -13.81 -12.18 36.62
N LYS A 182 -13.31 -11.01 37.00
CA LYS A 182 -12.08 -10.91 37.79
C LYS A 182 -12.19 -11.75 39.07
N GLY A 183 -11.25 -12.69 39.25
CA GLY A 183 -11.23 -13.54 40.44
C GLY A 183 -12.09 -14.80 40.32
N ASP A 184 -12.74 -15.02 39.18
CA ASP A 184 -13.35 -16.33 38.89
C ASP A 184 -12.27 -17.41 38.92
N MET A 185 -12.52 -18.44 39.70
CA MET A 185 -11.70 -19.64 39.75
C MET A 185 -12.07 -20.53 38.56
N LEU A 186 -11.34 -20.35 37.45
CA LEU A 186 -11.38 -21.27 36.32
C LEU A 186 -10.55 -22.52 36.67
N PRO A 187 -11.00 -23.73 36.33
CA PRO A 187 -10.13 -24.90 36.35
C PRO A 187 -8.84 -24.63 35.55
N PRO A 188 -7.70 -25.22 35.93
CA PRO A 188 -6.48 -25.09 35.14
C PRO A 188 -6.74 -25.49 33.68
N GLY A 189 -6.24 -24.67 32.75
CA GLY A 189 -6.36 -24.95 31.33
C GLY A 189 -5.74 -26.28 30.92
N ARG A 190 -6.23 -26.85 29.83
CA ARG A 190 -5.78 -28.14 29.28
C ARG A 190 -5.38 -27.95 27.82
N LYS A 191 -4.15 -27.54 27.54
CA LYS A 191 -3.68 -27.46 26.14
C LYS A 191 -3.51 -28.84 25.51
N GLY A 192 -3.11 -29.84 26.29
CA GLY A 192 -2.94 -31.22 25.81
C GLY A 192 -1.88 -31.31 24.71
N ASN A 193 -2.17 -32.13 23.70
CA ASN A 193 -1.39 -32.29 22.47
C ASN A 193 -1.40 -31.01 21.59
N ALA A 194 -2.45 -30.19 21.63
CA ALA A 194 -2.51 -28.91 20.92
C ALA A 194 -1.51 -27.84 21.41
N ALA A 195 -0.69 -28.12 22.43
CA ALA A 195 0.24 -27.13 22.97
C ALA A 195 1.26 -26.64 21.92
N GLU A 196 1.69 -27.51 21.01
CA GLU A 196 2.67 -27.19 19.98
C GLU A 196 2.05 -26.33 18.86
N GLU A 197 0.86 -26.69 18.36
CA GLU A 197 0.15 -25.89 17.37
C GLU A 197 -0.26 -24.51 17.90
N LEU A 198 -0.67 -24.43 19.16
CA LEU A 198 -0.96 -23.16 19.80
C LEU A 198 0.31 -22.30 19.94
N ALA A 199 1.44 -22.90 20.34
CA ALA A 199 2.72 -22.19 20.45
C ALA A 199 3.21 -21.65 19.10
N VAL A 200 2.88 -22.33 18.00
CA VAL A 200 3.14 -21.86 16.64
C VAL A 200 2.31 -20.62 16.32
N MET A 201 1.00 -20.66 16.58
CA MET A 201 0.13 -19.50 16.34
C MET A 201 0.63 -18.29 17.15
N ASP A 202 1.08 -18.54 18.39
CA ASP A 202 1.71 -17.56 19.26
C ASP A 202 3.00 -17.01 18.60
N PHE A 203 3.89 -17.89 18.15
CA PHE A 203 5.15 -17.50 17.50
C PHE A 203 4.94 -16.67 16.23
N VAL A 204 3.98 -17.04 15.37
CA VAL A 204 3.67 -16.29 14.14
C VAL A 204 3.16 -14.89 14.48
N ASN A 205 2.30 -14.76 15.49
CA ASN A 205 1.81 -13.46 15.94
C ASN A 205 2.93 -12.62 16.59
N ASP A 206 3.77 -13.23 17.43
CA ASP A 206 4.84 -12.55 18.17
C ASP A 206 6.03 -12.17 17.29
N SER A 207 6.28 -12.91 16.22
CA SER A 207 7.26 -12.56 15.19
C SER A 207 6.99 -11.17 14.61
N GLY A 208 5.73 -10.70 14.62
CA GLY A 208 5.37 -9.33 14.26
C GLY A 208 5.73 -8.27 15.32
N ASN A 209 5.86 -8.64 16.60
CA ASN A 209 6.13 -7.71 17.70
C ASN A 209 7.58 -7.19 17.72
N HIS A 210 8.53 -7.86 17.07
CA HIS A 210 9.94 -7.48 17.11
C HIS A 210 10.35 -6.40 16.09
N GLY A 211 9.41 -5.80 15.34
CA GLY A 211 9.69 -4.69 14.41
C GLY A 211 10.61 -5.05 13.23
N ASN A 212 11.09 -6.30 13.17
CA ASN A 212 11.78 -6.86 12.02
C ASN A 212 10.71 -7.43 11.10
N VAL A 213 10.65 -6.93 9.87
CA VAL A 213 9.96 -7.62 8.79
C VAL A 213 10.70 -8.93 8.57
N ILE A 214 10.28 -9.99 9.26
CA ILE A 214 10.79 -11.33 8.99
C ILE A 214 10.26 -11.69 7.59
N SER A 215 11.15 -11.66 6.59
CA SER A 215 10.78 -12.11 5.25
C SER A 215 10.22 -13.54 5.30
N GLU A 216 9.28 -13.88 4.43
CA GLU A 216 8.71 -15.23 4.29
C GLU A 216 9.79 -16.33 4.31
N ARG A 217 10.90 -16.08 3.59
CA ARG A 217 12.07 -16.96 3.57
C ARG A 217 12.73 -17.16 4.93
N ARG A 218 12.83 -16.09 5.74
CA ARG A 218 13.43 -16.15 7.08
C ARG A 218 12.48 -16.81 8.07
N LEU A 219 11.17 -16.62 7.92
CA LEU A 219 10.18 -17.30 8.74
C LEU A 219 10.15 -18.79 8.43
N ALA A 220 10.08 -19.15 7.14
CA ALA A 220 10.20 -20.55 6.69
C ALA A 220 11.51 -21.20 7.16
N GLN A 221 12.63 -20.46 7.16
CA GLN A 221 13.90 -20.94 7.71
C GLN A 221 13.83 -21.17 9.23
N ILE A 222 13.25 -20.23 10.01
CA ILE A 222 13.11 -20.41 11.46
C ILE A 222 12.20 -21.61 11.78
N LEU A 223 11.12 -21.77 11.02
CA LEU A 223 10.21 -22.90 11.16
C LEU A 223 10.92 -24.21 10.80
N ALA A 224 11.70 -24.26 9.72
CA ALA A 224 12.49 -25.44 9.34
C ALA A 224 13.65 -25.75 10.30
N ASP A 225 14.22 -24.74 10.96
CA ASP A 225 15.32 -24.90 11.93
C ASP A 225 14.82 -25.37 13.31
N GLN A 226 13.54 -25.11 13.65
CA GLN A 226 12.96 -25.38 14.98
C GLN A 226 11.98 -26.56 15.01
N TYR A 227 11.38 -26.90 13.87
CA TYR A 227 10.31 -27.89 13.77
C TYR A 227 10.63 -28.94 12.70
N THR A 228 9.98 -30.10 12.79
CA THR A 228 10.12 -31.16 11.78
C THR A 228 9.53 -30.72 10.43
N GLU A 229 9.91 -31.39 9.33
CA GLU A 229 9.45 -31.04 7.98
C GLU A 229 7.91 -31.12 7.83
N VAL A 230 7.28 -32.07 8.53
CA VAL A 230 5.82 -32.24 8.57
C VAL A 230 5.16 -31.13 9.37
N GLU A 231 5.73 -30.77 10.53
CA GLU A 231 5.30 -29.60 11.30
C GLU A 231 5.39 -28.37 10.41
N ALA A 232 6.57 -28.03 9.88
CA ALA A 232 6.83 -26.86 9.03
C ALA A 232 5.84 -26.70 7.86
N ALA A 233 5.40 -27.79 7.24
CA ALA A 233 4.37 -27.76 6.19
C ALA A 233 3.00 -27.28 6.71
N SER A 234 2.55 -27.79 7.87
CA SER A 234 1.35 -27.32 8.56
C SER A 234 1.49 -25.86 9.02
N LEU A 235 2.69 -25.44 9.46
CA LEU A 235 2.98 -24.05 9.86
C LEU A 235 2.86 -23.09 8.67
N THR A 236 3.24 -23.55 7.48
CA THR A 236 3.17 -22.74 6.26
C THR A 236 1.73 -22.56 5.78
N GLN A 237 0.82 -23.52 6.04
CA GLN A 237 -0.61 -23.34 5.78
C GLN A 237 -1.23 -22.20 6.59
N TYR A 238 -0.86 -22.04 7.86
CA TYR A 238 -1.32 -20.91 8.69
C TYR A 238 -0.84 -19.55 8.19
N LEU A 239 0.34 -19.50 7.55
CA LEU A 239 0.86 -18.29 6.92
C LEU A 239 0.11 -17.96 5.62
N TYR A 240 -0.26 -18.97 4.83
CA TYR A 240 -1.02 -18.78 3.59
C TYR A 240 -2.51 -18.50 3.80
N ALA A 241 -3.10 -18.99 4.89
CA ALA A 241 -4.45 -18.63 5.32
C ALA A 241 -4.61 -17.11 5.51
N GLY A 242 -3.57 -16.43 6.03
CA GLY A 242 -3.51 -14.96 6.14
C GLY A 242 -3.48 -14.21 4.79
N ARG A 243 -3.19 -14.90 3.68
CA ARG A 243 -3.12 -14.33 2.32
C ARG A 243 -4.44 -14.47 1.56
N ALA A 244 -5.28 -15.42 1.96
CA ALA A 244 -6.50 -15.77 1.22
C ALA A 244 -7.62 -14.71 1.32
N SER A 245 -7.57 -13.80 2.29
CA SER A 245 -8.46 -12.63 2.34
C SER A 245 -8.09 -11.57 1.28
N ASP A 246 -6.86 -11.59 0.75
CA ASP A 246 -6.33 -10.52 -0.11
C ASP A 246 -6.08 -10.93 -1.58
N THR A 247 -6.27 -12.21 -1.94
CA THR A 247 -6.21 -12.67 -3.34
C THR A 247 -7.33 -13.66 -3.64
N SER A 248 -8.35 -13.21 -4.39
CA SER A 248 -9.23 -14.11 -5.15
C SER A 248 -8.49 -14.64 -6.38
N GLU A 249 -7.52 -15.51 -6.15
CA GLU A 249 -7.18 -16.58 -7.08
C GLU A 249 -7.76 -17.87 -6.50
N SER A 250 -8.46 -18.61 -7.36
CA SER A 250 -9.06 -19.89 -7.02
C SER A 250 -8.03 -20.80 -6.35
N VAL A 251 -8.27 -21.14 -5.09
CA VAL A 251 -7.69 -22.35 -4.50
C VAL A 251 -8.27 -23.52 -5.29
N ASP A 252 -7.45 -24.06 -6.19
CA ASP A 252 -7.75 -25.26 -6.95
C ASP A 252 -7.60 -26.46 -6.00
N GLU A 253 -8.73 -27.10 -5.69
CA GLU A 253 -8.79 -28.38 -4.98
C GLU A 253 -8.16 -29.49 -5.83
N SER A 254 -6.84 -29.63 -5.76
CA SER A 254 -6.18 -30.90 -6.04
C SER A 254 -5.53 -31.41 -4.76
N LEU A 255 -6.17 -32.44 -4.19
CA LEU A 255 -5.67 -33.26 -3.09
C LEU A 255 -4.19 -33.59 -3.31
N SER A 256 -3.31 -33.05 -2.44
CA SER A 256 -1.93 -33.50 -2.37
C SER A 256 -1.88 -34.84 -1.63
N ALA A 257 -1.09 -35.75 -2.17
CA ALA A 257 -0.89 -37.13 -1.72
C ALA A 257 -0.29 -37.29 -0.30
N SER A 258 -0.17 -36.23 0.50
CA SER A 258 0.38 -36.29 1.87
C SER A 258 -0.67 -36.26 2.98
N GLN A 259 -1.97 -36.13 2.67
CA GLN A 259 -3.05 -35.98 3.68
C GLN A 259 -3.87 -37.25 3.98
N LEU A 260 -3.37 -38.45 3.65
CA LEU A 260 -4.06 -39.72 3.93
C LEU A 260 -3.14 -40.77 4.58
N ASP A 261 -2.34 -40.37 5.58
CA ASP A 261 -1.64 -41.32 6.46
C ASP A 261 -2.37 -41.50 7.80
N SER A 262 -3.68 -41.79 7.75
CA SER A 262 -4.33 -42.50 8.85
C SER A 262 -4.53 -43.95 8.44
N LYS A 263 -3.66 -44.81 8.99
CA LYS A 263 -3.63 -46.27 8.80
C LYS A 263 -4.94 -46.99 9.19
N ASP A 264 -5.96 -46.26 9.65
CA ASP A 264 -7.25 -46.78 10.08
C ASP A 264 -8.37 -46.64 9.02
N PHE A 265 -8.17 -45.92 7.93
CA PHE A 265 -9.23 -45.66 6.93
C PHE A 265 -9.61 -46.88 6.06
N VAL A 266 -8.73 -47.88 5.95
CA VAL A 266 -8.92 -49.05 5.03
C VAL A 266 -9.36 -50.32 5.77
N ARG A 267 -9.53 -50.29 7.10
CA ARG A 267 -9.71 -51.52 7.90
C ARG A 267 -11.11 -52.12 7.96
N THR A 268 -12.13 -51.54 7.31
CA THR A 268 -13.46 -52.15 7.25
C THR A 268 -13.69 -52.87 5.92
N LYS A 269 -14.14 -54.13 5.99
CA LYS A 269 -14.54 -54.99 4.85
C LYS A 269 -15.68 -54.43 3.97
N GLU A 270 -16.04 -53.15 4.13
CA GLU A 270 -17.15 -52.49 3.44
C GLU A 270 -16.70 -51.19 2.77
N PHE A 271 -15.84 -51.29 1.75
CA PHE A 271 -15.77 -50.25 0.74
C PHE A 271 -17.08 -50.29 -0.09
N GLN A 272 -18.09 -49.53 0.35
CA GLN A 272 -19.39 -49.49 -0.32
C GLN A 272 -19.25 -49.00 -1.78
N ASN A 273 -20.14 -49.44 -2.67
CA ASN A 273 -20.11 -49.11 -4.11
C ASN A 273 -20.19 -47.58 -4.38
N GLY A 274 -20.75 -46.80 -3.45
CA GLY A 274 -20.97 -45.35 -3.61
C GLY A 274 -19.68 -44.52 -3.71
N PRO A 275 -18.80 -44.52 -2.68
CA PRO A 275 -17.52 -43.83 -2.72
C PRO A 275 -16.66 -44.18 -3.94
N LEU A 276 -16.53 -45.48 -4.25
CA LEU A 276 -15.73 -45.94 -5.38
C LEU A 276 -16.28 -45.47 -6.74
N ARG A 277 -17.61 -45.53 -6.95
CA ARG A 277 -18.26 -44.96 -8.15
C ARG A 277 -18.00 -43.46 -8.29
N ARG A 278 -18.00 -42.69 -7.20
CA ARG A 278 -17.72 -41.25 -7.25
C ARG A 278 -16.28 -40.96 -7.67
N MET A 279 -15.33 -41.71 -7.12
CA MET A 279 -13.92 -41.57 -7.47
C MET A 279 -13.65 -41.90 -8.95
N ILE A 280 -14.26 -42.98 -9.46
CA ILE A 280 -14.16 -43.36 -10.87
C ILE A 280 -14.82 -42.32 -11.79
N LYS A 281 -15.99 -41.79 -11.42
CA LYS A 281 -16.63 -40.68 -12.17
C LYS A 281 -15.73 -39.44 -12.25
N LYS A 282 -15.05 -39.09 -11.15
CA LYS A 282 -14.06 -38.00 -11.15
C LYS A 282 -12.89 -38.34 -12.06
N ALA A 283 -12.38 -39.56 -12.02
CA ALA A 283 -11.28 -40.00 -12.87
C ALA A 283 -11.64 -39.96 -14.37
N PHE A 284 -12.84 -40.40 -14.78
CA PHE A 284 -13.32 -40.23 -16.16
C PHE A 284 -13.36 -38.77 -16.61
N LYS A 285 -13.91 -37.89 -15.76
CA LYS A 285 -14.00 -36.46 -16.06
C LYS A 285 -12.61 -35.82 -16.19
N ASN A 286 -11.68 -36.20 -15.30
CA ASN A 286 -10.39 -35.53 -15.17
C ASN A 286 -9.33 -36.11 -16.11
N ILE A 287 -9.37 -37.41 -16.42
CA ILE A 287 -8.35 -38.13 -17.20
C ILE A 287 -8.80 -38.31 -18.66
N LEU A 288 -10.09 -38.57 -18.89
CA LEU A 288 -10.64 -38.85 -20.23
C LEU A 288 -11.44 -37.70 -20.82
N GLU A 289 -11.57 -36.58 -20.10
CA GLU A 289 -12.38 -35.40 -20.44
C GLU A 289 -13.83 -35.72 -20.87
N ARG A 290 -14.38 -36.85 -20.43
CA ARG A 290 -15.76 -37.27 -20.73
C ARG A 290 -16.44 -37.89 -19.53
N LYS A 291 -17.77 -37.93 -19.56
CA LYS A 291 -18.53 -38.70 -18.59
C LYS A 291 -18.44 -40.17 -18.97
N GLY A 292 -18.03 -41.02 -18.03
CA GLY A 292 -18.23 -42.46 -18.17
C GLY A 292 -19.73 -42.76 -18.11
N ASP A 293 -20.19 -43.67 -18.95
CA ASP A 293 -21.55 -44.17 -18.84
C ASP A 293 -21.70 -45.16 -17.67
N GLY A 294 -22.93 -45.61 -17.41
CA GLY A 294 -23.22 -46.48 -16.26
C GLY A 294 -22.46 -47.81 -16.31
N ASP A 295 -22.35 -48.40 -17.50
CA ASP A 295 -21.75 -49.71 -17.70
C ASP A 295 -20.22 -49.62 -17.65
N GLU A 296 -19.65 -48.54 -18.20
CA GLU A 296 -18.23 -48.21 -18.07
C GLU A 296 -17.85 -48.00 -16.61
N ILE A 297 -18.62 -47.18 -15.88
CA ILE A 297 -18.35 -46.93 -14.47
C ILE A 297 -18.41 -48.23 -13.67
N ASP A 298 -19.37 -49.11 -13.93
CA ASP A 298 -19.49 -50.39 -13.22
C ASP A 298 -18.36 -51.36 -13.56
N ARG A 299 -17.92 -51.38 -14.81
CA ARG A 299 -16.72 -52.14 -15.22
C ARG A 299 -15.49 -51.67 -14.45
N TRP A 300 -15.30 -50.36 -14.34
CA TRP A 300 -14.18 -49.78 -13.61
C TRP A 300 -14.29 -49.98 -12.10
N VAL A 301 -15.50 -49.95 -11.53
CA VAL A 301 -15.73 -50.31 -10.12
C VAL A 301 -15.31 -51.75 -9.86
N LYS A 302 -15.65 -52.67 -10.76
CA LYS A 302 -15.23 -54.07 -10.67
C LYS A 302 -13.70 -54.21 -10.78
N ASN A 303 -13.07 -53.52 -11.72
CA ASN A 303 -11.62 -53.57 -11.90
C ASN A 303 -10.88 -53.04 -10.66
N THR A 304 -11.33 -51.91 -10.09
CA THR A 304 -10.74 -51.37 -8.88
C THR A 304 -10.97 -52.26 -7.66
N LYS A 305 -12.11 -52.96 -7.58
CA LYS A 305 -12.30 -53.98 -6.52
C LYS A 305 -11.33 -55.14 -6.64
N ASN A 306 -11.13 -55.67 -7.85
CA ASN A 306 -10.13 -56.72 -8.08
C ASN A 306 -8.71 -56.25 -7.70
N TYR A 307 -8.38 -54.99 -7.99
CA TYR A 307 -7.12 -54.37 -7.56
C TYR A 307 -7.00 -54.32 -6.03
N LEU A 308 -8.06 -53.93 -5.32
CA LEU A 308 -8.10 -53.88 -3.85
C LEU A 308 -8.04 -55.27 -3.20
N GLU A 309 -8.59 -56.32 -3.84
CA GLU A 309 -8.48 -57.70 -3.38
C GLU A 309 -7.03 -58.20 -3.43
N GLY A 310 -6.27 -57.81 -4.47
CA GLY A 310 -4.84 -58.09 -4.56
C GLY A 310 -3.95 -57.16 -3.73
N ASN A 311 -4.46 -55.99 -3.34
CA ASN A 311 -3.72 -54.94 -2.64
C ASN A 311 -4.56 -54.39 -1.46
N PRO A 312 -4.77 -55.18 -0.39
CA PRO A 312 -5.65 -54.79 0.71
C PRO A 312 -5.14 -53.59 1.54
N ALA A 313 -3.88 -53.19 1.35
CA ALA A 313 -3.28 -52.02 1.97
C ALA A 313 -3.27 -50.77 1.05
N ALA A 314 -3.89 -50.85 -0.13
CA ALA A 314 -3.91 -49.75 -1.09
C ALA A 314 -4.64 -48.53 -0.52
N THR A 315 -3.97 -47.38 -0.59
CA THR A 315 -4.48 -46.07 -0.22
C THR A 315 -5.36 -45.47 -1.33
N ALA A 316 -6.05 -44.36 -1.06
CA ALA A 316 -6.80 -43.66 -2.11
C ALA A 316 -5.90 -43.18 -3.26
N LYS A 317 -4.64 -42.85 -2.95
CA LYS A 317 -3.62 -42.50 -3.94
C LYS A 317 -3.30 -43.71 -4.84
N ASP A 318 -3.07 -44.88 -4.26
CA ASP A 318 -2.78 -46.10 -5.02
C ASP A 318 -3.94 -46.48 -5.95
N ILE A 319 -5.19 -46.18 -5.55
CA ILE A 319 -6.36 -46.38 -6.40
C ILE A 319 -6.40 -45.35 -7.54
N ALA A 320 -6.08 -44.08 -7.27
CA ALA A 320 -6.02 -43.04 -8.29
C ALA A 320 -4.91 -43.34 -9.33
N ASP A 321 -3.74 -43.76 -8.87
CA ASP A 321 -2.60 -44.16 -9.70
C ASP A 321 -2.97 -45.39 -10.55
N PHE A 322 -3.61 -46.40 -9.96
CA PHE A 322 -4.14 -47.55 -10.70
C PHE A 322 -5.14 -47.15 -11.79
N LEU A 323 -6.07 -46.24 -11.50
CA LEU A 323 -7.05 -45.78 -12.48
C LEU A 323 -6.38 -45.00 -13.61
N ALA A 324 -5.42 -44.13 -13.31
CA ALA A 324 -4.67 -43.39 -14.33
C ALA A 324 -3.87 -44.32 -15.25
N GLU A 325 -3.12 -45.26 -14.68
CA GLU A 325 -2.32 -46.22 -15.44
C GLU A 325 -3.20 -47.16 -16.27
N SER A 326 -4.30 -47.63 -15.70
CA SER A 326 -5.22 -48.54 -16.38
C SER A 326 -6.00 -47.84 -17.49
N PHE A 327 -6.38 -46.57 -17.30
CA PHE A 327 -6.94 -45.79 -18.39
C PHE A 327 -5.93 -45.60 -19.51
N HIS A 328 -4.67 -45.27 -19.20
CA HIS A 328 -3.64 -45.16 -20.23
C HIS A 328 -3.38 -46.44 -21.02
N LYS A 329 -3.61 -47.61 -20.40
CA LYS A 329 -3.42 -48.93 -21.03
C LYS A 329 -4.65 -49.48 -21.74
N SER A 330 -5.82 -48.83 -21.65
CA SER A 330 -7.04 -49.35 -22.26
C SER A 330 -7.15 -48.97 -23.74
N ASP A 331 -7.66 -49.88 -24.57
CA ASP A 331 -7.96 -49.62 -25.99
C ASP A 331 -8.95 -48.46 -26.17
N GLU A 332 -9.76 -48.15 -25.14
CA GLU A 332 -10.69 -47.01 -25.09
C GLU A 332 -9.95 -45.65 -25.05
N TYR A 333 -8.72 -45.59 -24.53
CA TYR A 333 -7.89 -44.38 -24.52
C TYR A 333 -7.26 -44.12 -25.89
N ALA A 334 -6.86 -45.18 -26.60
CA ALA A 334 -6.21 -45.12 -27.89
C ALA A 334 -7.12 -44.64 -29.05
N HIS A 335 -8.45 -44.67 -28.86
CA HIS A 335 -9.43 -44.31 -29.91
C HIS A 335 -10.23 -43.03 -29.61
N SER A 336 -9.89 -42.29 -28.55
CA SER A 336 -10.58 -41.03 -28.24
C SER A 336 -10.15 -39.91 -29.19
N ALA A 337 -11.08 -39.03 -29.58
CA ALA A 337 -10.82 -37.88 -30.45
C ALA A 337 -9.74 -36.91 -29.92
N ALA A 338 -9.38 -37.03 -28.63
CA ALA A 338 -8.28 -36.30 -28.00
C ALA A 338 -6.88 -36.66 -28.55
N PHE A 339 -6.74 -37.75 -29.33
CA PHE A 339 -5.46 -38.20 -29.86
C PHE A 339 -5.24 -37.94 -31.37
N GLN A 340 -6.14 -37.24 -32.07
CA GLN A 340 -5.83 -36.76 -33.43
C GLN A 340 -5.13 -35.39 -33.46
N GLU A 341 -5.03 -34.69 -32.33
CA GLU A 341 -4.18 -33.50 -32.17
C GLU A 341 -3.27 -33.63 -30.95
N ASP A 342 -1.99 -33.26 -31.10
CA ASP A 342 -0.98 -33.19 -30.03
C ASP A 342 -1.59 -32.49 -28.78
N PRO A 343 -1.63 -33.15 -27.60
CA PRO A 343 -2.16 -32.56 -26.36
C PRO A 343 -1.58 -31.16 -26.05
N LEU A 344 -0.33 -30.92 -26.45
CA LEU A 344 0.32 -29.62 -26.30
C LEU A 344 -0.27 -28.55 -27.23
N HIS A 345 -0.65 -28.91 -28.46
CA HIS A 345 -1.39 -28.01 -29.36
C HIS A 345 -2.74 -27.62 -28.76
N THR A 346 -3.47 -28.58 -28.18
CA THR A 346 -4.76 -28.31 -27.54
C THR A 346 -4.59 -27.36 -26.34
N MET A 347 -3.59 -27.60 -25.51
CA MET A 347 -3.26 -26.74 -24.37
C MET A 347 -2.92 -25.32 -24.82
N VAL A 348 -2.05 -25.16 -25.82
CA VAL A 348 -1.70 -23.85 -26.38
C VAL A 348 -2.91 -23.12 -26.95
N ARG A 349 -3.78 -23.79 -27.71
CA ARG A 349 -5.00 -23.17 -28.24
C ARG A 349 -5.97 -22.76 -27.14
N LYS A 350 -6.13 -23.58 -26.10
CA LYS A 350 -6.94 -23.24 -24.90
C LYS A 350 -6.33 -22.02 -24.20
N SER A 351 -5.02 -21.98 -23.99
CA SER A 351 -4.33 -20.84 -23.35
C SER A 351 -4.46 -19.55 -24.14
N ILE A 352 -4.24 -19.55 -25.47
CA ILE A 352 -4.44 -18.37 -26.33
C ILE A 352 -5.89 -17.89 -26.22
N LYS A 353 -6.86 -18.78 -26.35
CA LYS A 353 -8.28 -18.41 -26.28
C LYS A 353 -8.65 -17.84 -24.90
N ASN A 354 -8.17 -18.45 -23.83
CA ASN A 354 -8.51 -18.06 -22.47
C ASN A 354 -7.83 -16.75 -22.05
N ILE A 355 -6.58 -16.54 -22.46
CA ILE A 355 -5.76 -15.39 -22.05
C ILE A 355 -5.96 -14.21 -22.99
N MET A 356 -5.88 -14.45 -24.30
CA MET A 356 -5.97 -13.42 -25.35
C MET A 356 -7.41 -13.16 -25.82
N GLY A 357 -8.37 -14.00 -25.44
CA GLY A 357 -9.78 -13.89 -25.84
C GLY A 357 -10.05 -14.08 -27.34
N ARG A 358 -9.05 -14.48 -28.14
CA ARG A 358 -9.15 -14.68 -29.59
C ARG A 358 -8.76 -16.10 -30.01
N LYS A 359 -9.13 -16.49 -31.24
CA LYS A 359 -8.59 -17.71 -31.84
C LYS A 359 -7.09 -17.51 -32.18
N PRO A 360 -6.27 -18.58 -32.15
CA PRO A 360 -4.89 -18.49 -32.59
C PRO A 360 -4.78 -18.11 -34.05
N GLU A 361 -3.79 -17.29 -34.38
CA GLU A 361 -3.42 -16.98 -35.77
C GLU A 361 -2.57 -18.10 -36.39
N SER A 362 -2.44 -18.07 -37.72
CA SER A 362 -1.65 -19.07 -38.44
C SER A 362 -0.19 -19.02 -38.00
N GLY A 363 0.34 -20.15 -37.51
CA GLY A 363 1.72 -20.26 -37.03
C GLY A 363 1.93 -19.92 -35.55
N GLU A 364 0.99 -19.24 -34.89
CA GLU A 364 1.08 -18.85 -33.48
C GLU A 364 1.11 -20.07 -32.55
N VAL A 365 0.21 -21.03 -32.80
CA VAL A 365 0.17 -22.31 -32.05
C VAL A 365 1.49 -23.05 -32.19
N GLY A 366 2.04 -23.12 -33.41
CA GLY A 366 3.31 -23.82 -33.66
C GLY A 366 4.48 -23.17 -32.93
N LYS A 367 4.54 -21.83 -32.90
CA LYS A 367 5.56 -21.09 -32.16
C LYS A 367 5.50 -21.39 -30.65
N LEU A 368 4.33 -21.25 -30.04
CA LEU A 368 4.15 -21.49 -28.61
C LEU A 368 4.31 -22.96 -28.21
N VAL A 369 3.93 -23.90 -29.09
CA VAL A 369 4.22 -25.33 -28.90
C VAL A 369 5.73 -25.58 -28.90
N ASN A 370 6.48 -24.95 -29.80
CA ASN A 370 7.94 -25.10 -29.83
C ASN A 370 8.61 -24.49 -28.59
N GLU A 371 8.11 -23.34 -28.12
CA GLU A 371 8.57 -22.71 -26.88
C GLU A 371 8.27 -23.59 -25.65
N ALA A 372 7.07 -24.16 -25.57
CA ALA A 372 6.68 -25.09 -24.51
C ALA A 372 7.49 -26.41 -24.56
N LYS A 373 7.82 -26.92 -25.75
CA LYS A 373 8.75 -28.05 -25.92
C LYS A 373 10.14 -27.70 -25.39
N SER A 374 10.68 -26.54 -25.76
CA SER A 374 11.98 -26.08 -25.22
C SER A 374 11.96 -25.88 -23.70
N PHE A 375 10.82 -25.49 -23.12
CA PHE A 375 10.64 -25.43 -21.67
C PHE A 375 10.68 -26.83 -21.03
N LEU A 376 9.96 -27.81 -21.60
CA LEU A 376 9.99 -29.20 -21.15
C LEU A 376 11.40 -29.81 -21.24
N ASP A 377 12.12 -29.57 -22.34
CA ASP A 377 13.49 -30.07 -22.54
C ASP A 377 14.47 -29.54 -21.48
N LYS A 378 14.23 -28.33 -20.96
CA LYS A 378 15.07 -27.70 -19.92
C LYS A 378 14.64 -28.09 -18.50
N ASN A 379 13.47 -28.70 -18.33
CA ASN A 379 12.88 -29.01 -17.04
C ASN A 379 12.36 -30.45 -17.06
N GLU A 380 13.25 -31.42 -16.87
CA GLU A 380 12.97 -32.86 -17.01
C GLU A 380 11.81 -33.38 -16.12
N ASN A 381 11.44 -32.64 -15.08
CA ASN A 381 10.35 -32.97 -14.16
C ASN A 381 9.10 -32.08 -14.36
N ALA A 382 9.05 -31.27 -15.41
CA ALA A 382 7.93 -30.38 -15.68
C ALA A 382 6.67 -31.19 -16.05
N ASN A 383 5.58 -30.90 -15.36
CA ASN A 383 4.27 -31.49 -15.59
C ASN A 383 3.34 -30.50 -16.34
N THR A 384 2.10 -30.93 -16.61
CA THR A 384 1.06 -30.16 -17.31
C THR A 384 0.81 -28.77 -16.69
N LYS A 385 0.94 -28.65 -15.36
CA LYS A 385 0.78 -27.38 -14.63
C LYS A 385 1.93 -26.44 -14.95
N ASP A 386 3.17 -26.93 -14.91
CA ASP A 386 4.36 -26.14 -15.21
C ASP A 386 4.32 -25.59 -16.65
N VAL A 387 3.85 -26.39 -17.60
CA VAL A 387 3.63 -25.95 -18.99
C VAL A 387 2.52 -24.91 -19.09
N SER A 388 1.43 -25.07 -18.33
CA SER A 388 0.33 -24.10 -18.31
C SER A 388 0.77 -22.75 -17.74
N GLU A 389 1.53 -22.75 -16.64
CA GLU A 389 2.13 -21.55 -16.05
C GLU A 389 3.15 -20.90 -16.98
N PHE A 390 3.98 -21.70 -17.65
CA PHE A 390 4.87 -21.22 -18.70
C PHE A 390 4.10 -20.51 -19.81
N LEU A 391 3.02 -21.10 -20.33
CA LEU A 391 2.20 -20.52 -21.39
C LEU A 391 1.50 -19.24 -20.93
N VAL A 392 1.03 -19.17 -19.68
CA VAL A 392 0.49 -17.94 -19.09
C VAL A 392 1.55 -16.85 -19.06
N ASN A 393 2.76 -17.16 -18.61
CA ASN A 393 3.89 -16.23 -18.57
C ASN A 393 4.37 -15.80 -19.97
N ALA A 394 4.37 -16.71 -20.94
CA ALA A 394 4.75 -16.39 -22.31
C ALA A 394 3.72 -15.47 -22.99
N LEU A 395 2.42 -15.76 -22.81
CA LEU A 395 1.33 -15.00 -23.41
C LEU A 395 1.12 -13.63 -22.74
N SER A 396 1.28 -13.55 -21.41
CA SER A 396 1.18 -12.29 -20.65
C SER A 396 2.25 -11.27 -21.00
N LYS A 397 3.42 -11.75 -21.45
CA LYS A 397 4.53 -10.92 -21.95
C LYS A 397 4.38 -10.52 -23.42
N SER A 398 3.36 -11.01 -24.12
CA SER A 398 3.16 -10.64 -25.52
C SER A 398 2.61 -9.21 -25.61
N GLU A 399 3.26 -8.38 -26.44
CA GLU A 399 2.79 -7.03 -26.79
C GLU A 399 1.37 -7.06 -27.37
N GLU A 400 1.06 -8.12 -28.12
CA GLU A 400 -0.26 -8.35 -28.71
C GLU A 400 -1.38 -8.51 -27.69
N LEU A 401 -1.12 -9.05 -26.49
CA LEU A 401 -2.14 -9.20 -25.46
C LEU A 401 -2.68 -7.84 -25.05
N VAL A 402 -1.78 -6.89 -24.77
CA VAL A 402 -2.14 -5.55 -24.29
C VAL A 402 -2.87 -4.73 -25.37
N GLN A 403 -2.60 -5.02 -26.64
CA GLN A 403 -3.29 -4.41 -27.78
C GLN A 403 -4.62 -5.11 -28.12
N SER A 404 -4.91 -6.28 -27.55
CA SER A 404 -6.13 -7.03 -27.85
C SER A 404 -7.39 -6.39 -27.26
N ASP A 405 -8.50 -6.47 -27.99
CA ASP A 405 -9.82 -6.03 -27.51
C ASP A 405 -10.25 -6.75 -26.22
N ALA A 406 -9.83 -8.02 -26.07
CA ALA A 406 -10.12 -8.83 -24.89
C ALA A 406 -9.46 -8.27 -23.63
N PHE A 407 -8.18 -7.91 -23.71
CA PHE A 407 -7.47 -7.25 -22.62
C PHE A 407 -8.04 -5.87 -22.34
N GLN A 408 -8.24 -5.07 -23.39
CA GLN A 408 -8.74 -3.69 -23.28
C GLN A 408 -10.21 -3.56 -22.86
N GLY A 409 -10.94 -4.69 -22.79
CA GLY A 409 -12.30 -4.81 -22.28
C GLY A 409 -12.34 -5.18 -20.81
N ASP A 410 -12.77 -6.40 -20.50
CA ASP A 410 -13.11 -6.81 -19.13
C ASP A 410 -11.89 -7.06 -18.25
N GLN A 411 -10.78 -7.54 -18.81
CA GLN A 411 -9.55 -7.77 -18.04
C GLN A 411 -8.97 -6.45 -17.51
N LEU A 412 -8.81 -5.44 -18.35
CA LEU A 412 -8.35 -4.11 -17.93
C LEU A 412 -9.30 -3.49 -16.89
N ARG A 413 -10.62 -3.60 -17.09
CA ARG A 413 -11.62 -3.16 -16.09
C ARG A 413 -11.46 -3.89 -14.76
N SER A 414 -11.19 -5.20 -14.80
CA SER A 414 -10.94 -6.02 -13.61
C SER A 414 -9.66 -5.59 -12.89
N MET A 415 -8.56 -5.39 -13.63
CA MET A 415 -7.29 -4.88 -13.08
C MET A 415 -7.48 -3.52 -12.41
N ILE A 416 -8.22 -2.60 -13.04
CA ILE A 416 -8.52 -1.29 -12.46
C ILE A 416 -9.33 -1.44 -11.17
N ARG A 417 -10.37 -2.28 -11.15
CA ARG A 417 -11.17 -2.50 -9.93
C ARG A 417 -10.32 -3.10 -8.80
N LYS A 418 -9.45 -4.06 -9.11
CA LYS A 418 -8.48 -4.61 -8.15
C LYS A 418 -7.53 -3.52 -7.65
N GLY A 419 -7.02 -2.67 -8.54
CA GLY A 419 -6.21 -1.50 -8.18
C GLY A 419 -6.93 -0.56 -7.21
N PHE A 420 -8.19 -0.23 -7.46
CA PHE A 420 -9.00 0.58 -6.55
C PHE A 420 -9.20 -0.09 -5.19
N LYS A 421 -9.56 -1.39 -5.16
CA LYS A 421 -9.72 -2.11 -3.90
C LYS A 421 -8.41 -2.12 -3.11
N ASN A 422 -7.31 -2.50 -3.75
CA ASN A 422 -6.04 -2.76 -3.08
C ASN A 422 -5.26 -1.47 -2.73
N ILE A 423 -5.41 -0.41 -3.53
CA ILE A 423 -4.67 0.86 -3.32
C ILE A 423 -5.52 1.87 -2.56
N LEU A 424 -6.82 1.97 -2.89
CA LEU A 424 -7.71 2.98 -2.34
C LEU A 424 -8.60 2.46 -1.21
N GLY A 425 -8.59 1.14 -0.94
CA GLY A 425 -9.45 0.52 0.07
C GLY A 425 -10.95 0.61 -0.28
N LYS A 426 -11.31 0.93 -1.53
CA LYS A 426 -12.70 1.13 -1.94
C LYS A 426 -13.05 0.44 -3.25
N LYS A 427 -14.34 0.12 -3.40
CA LYS A 427 -14.88 -0.37 -4.67
C LYS A 427 -15.00 0.81 -5.66
N ALA A 428 -14.41 0.66 -6.84
CA ALA A 428 -14.50 1.66 -7.90
C ALA A 428 -15.93 1.78 -8.44
N ALA A 429 -16.45 3.00 -8.53
CA ALA A 429 -17.67 3.29 -9.29
C ALA A 429 -17.42 3.09 -10.79
N THR A 430 -18.47 2.74 -11.55
CA THR A 430 -18.36 2.48 -12.99
C THR A 430 -17.70 3.64 -13.75
N ARG A 431 -18.06 4.88 -13.44
CA ARG A 431 -17.46 6.09 -14.03
C ARG A 431 -15.96 6.24 -13.77
N GLU A 432 -15.50 5.82 -12.60
CA GLU A 432 -14.08 5.85 -12.23
C GLU A 432 -13.32 4.76 -13.02
N VAL A 433 -13.90 3.57 -13.12
CA VAL A 433 -13.35 2.48 -13.94
C VAL A 433 -13.24 2.94 -15.40
N ASP A 434 -14.28 3.56 -15.96
CA ASP A 434 -14.28 4.04 -17.35
C ASP A 434 -13.21 5.12 -17.57
N HIS A 435 -13.06 6.06 -16.64
CA HIS A 435 -12.00 7.07 -16.69
C HIS A 435 -10.60 6.42 -16.77
N TRP A 436 -10.33 5.47 -15.87
CA TRP A 436 -9.04 4.80 -15.80
C TRP A 436 -8.78 3.85 -16.96
N VAL A 437 -9.83 3.24 -17.53
CA VAL A 437 -9.71 2.49 -18.80
C VAL A 437 -9.20 3.43 -19.90
N GLN A 438 -9.76 4.63 -20.02
CA GLN A 438 -9.33 5.60 -21.03
C GLN A 438 -7.89 6.10 -20.81
N GLN A 439 -7.49 6.37 -19.56
CA GLN A 439 -6.10 6.74 -19.26
C GLN A 439 -5.12 5.63 -19.61
N THR A 440 -5.48 4.39 -19.28
CA THR A 440 -4.63 3.22 -19.55
C THR A 440 -4.53 2.94 -21.05
N LYS A 441 -5.63 3.08 -21.81
CA LYS A 441 -5.58 3.00 -23.28
C LYS A 441 -4.67 4.05 -23.88
N ARG A 442 -4.67 5.29 -23.36
CA ARG A 442 -3.72 6.33 -23.80
C ARG A 442 -2.27 5.99 -23.49
N PHE A 443 -2.02 5.38 -22.32
CA PHE A 443 -0.69 4.88 -21.96
C PHE A 443 -0.22 3.78 -22.91
N ILE A 444 -1.05 2.77 -23.16
CA ILE A 444 -0.79 1.67 -24.10
C ILE A 444 -0.53 2.20 -25.52
N TYR A 445 -1.33 3.17 -25.97
CA TYR A 445 -1.16 3.78 -27.30
C TYR A 445 0.19 4.52 -27.44
N LYS A 446 0.63 5.20 -26.39
CA LYS A 446 1.93 5.92 -26.37
C LYS A 446 3.12 4.99 -26.19
N ASN A 447 2.93 3.86 -25.52
CA ASN A 447 3.97 2.88 -25.20
C ASN A 447 3.62 1.56 -25.88
N LYS A 448 3.83 1.49 -27.21
CA LYS A 448 3.39 0.33 -28.01
C LYS A 448 3.93 -1.00 -27.48
N SER A 449 5.17 -1.00 -26.99
CA SER A 449 5.86 -2.14 -26.39
C SER A 449 5.47 -2.45 -24.95
N ALA A 450 4.45 -1.80 -24.38
CA ALA A 450 4.02 -2.05 -23.01
C ALA A 450 3.43 -3.45 -22.89
N ASN A 451 3.93 -4.22 -21.93
CA ASN A 451 3.35 -5.49 -21.51
C ASN A 451 2.36 -5.30 -20.33
N ILE A 452 1.81 -6.39 -19.80
CA ILE A 452 0.83 -6.33 -18.71
C ILE A 452 1.42 -5.76 -17.41
N ASP A 453 2.70 -6.00 -17.15
CA ASP A 453 3.40 -5.49 -15.96
C ASP A 453 3.58 -3.97 -16.08
N ASP A 454 3.94 -3.47 -17.25
CA ASP A 454 4.03 -2.03 -17.52
C ASP A 454 2.68 -1.32 -17.30
N VAL A 455 1.59 -1.98 -17.71
CA VAL A 455 0.21 -1.49 -17.49
C VAL A 455 -0.15 -1.50 -16.01
N ALA A 456 0.19 -2.57 -15.29
CA ALA A 456 -0.04 -2.69 -13.86
C ALA A 456 0.73 -1.61 -13.08
N ASP A 457 2.02 -1.43 -13.38
CA ASP A 457 2.88 -0.41 -12.78
C ASP A 457 2.39 1.01 -13.08
N PHE A 458 1.95 1.26 -14.33
CA PHE A 458 1.30 2.52 -14.70
C PHE A 458 0.05 2.78 -13.86
N LEU A 459 -0.84 1.78 -13.73
CA LEU A 459 -2.07 1.90 -12.94
C LEU A 459 -1.77 2.16 -11.47
N VAL A 460 -0.88 1.37 -10.86
CA VAL A 460 -0.47 1.52 -9.46
C VAL A 460 0.12 2.90 -9.22
N GLY A 461 1.08 3.30 -10.07
CA GLY A 461 1.76 4.59 -9.96
C GLY A 461 0.83 5.78 -10.18
N SER A 462 -0.15 5.65 -11.07
CA SER A 462 -1.10 6.72 -11.39
C SER A 462 -2.20 6.83 -10.35
N LEU A 463 -2.76 5.70 -9.88
CA LEU A 463 -3.74 5.69 -8.80
C LEU A 463 -3.15 6.28 -7.52
N ARG A 464 -1.92 5.89 -7.14
CA ARG A 464 -1.24 6.50 -5.97
C ARG A 464 -1.02 8.00 -6.10
N LYS A 465 -0.94 8.55 -7.31
CA LYS A 465 -0.77 9.98 -7.53
C LYS A 465 -2.08 10.74 -7.66
N SER A 466 -3.21 10.03 -7.77
CA SER A 466 -4.49 10.62 -8.06
C SER A 466 -5.08 11.33 -6.83
N SER A 467 -6.01 12.25 -7.07
CA SER A 467 -6.74 12.91 -5.99
C SER A 467 -7.55 11.91 -5.18
N GLU A 468 -8.09 10.87 -5.82
CA GLU A 468 -8.83 9.81 -5.14
C GLU A 468 -7.98 9.08 -4.10
N TYR A 469 -6.68 8.87 -4.35
CA TYR A 469 -5.79 8.30 -3.34
C TYR A 469 -5.53 9.27 -2.20
N ALA A 470 -5.28 10.53 -2.49
CA ALA A 470 -5.06 11.54 -1.45
C ALA A 470 -6.27 11.70 -0.50
N HIS A 471 -7.49 11.41 -0.98
CA HIS A 471 -8.72 11.45 -0.18
C HIS A 471 -9.14 10.09 0.40
N SER A 472 -8.41 9.01 0.11
CA SER A 472 -8.75 7.67 0.60
C SER A 472 -8.35 7.47 2.06
N ASP A 473 -9.12 6.66 2.79
CA ASP A 473 -8.77 6.24 4.16
C ASP A 473 -7.40 5.53 4.19
N ALA A 474 -7.09 4.78 3.13
CA ALA A 474 -5.80 4.12 2.96
C ALA A 474 -4.62 5.11 3.00
N PHE A 475 -4.76 6.30 2.39
CA PHE A 475 -3.74 7.35 2.48
C PHE A 475 -3.80 8.12 3.81
N GLN A 476 -5.01 8.40 4.31
CA GLN A 476 -5.21 9.20 5.53
C GLN A 476 -4.78 8.50 6.83
N ALA A 477 -4.54 7.18 6.79
CA ALA A 477 -3.93 6.41 7.86
C ALA A 477 -2.40 6.61 7.89
N GLU A 478 -1.62 5.54 7.76
CA GLU A 478 -0.15 5.58 7.93
C GLU A 478 0.63 6.33 6.83
N PRO A 479 0.21 6.32 5.55
CA PRO A 479 0.95 7.03 4.49
C PRO A 479 1.04 8.54 4.71
N LEU A 480 -0.06 9.19 5.10
CA LEU A 480 -0.09 10.63 5.40
C LEU A 480 0.80 10.95 6.61
N HIS A 481 0.72 10.16 7.69
CA HIS A 481 1.60 10.30 8.86
C HIS A 481 3.08 10.18 8.45
N THR A 482 3.42 9.19 7.63
CA THR A 482 4.78 8.98 7.13
C THR A 482 5.24 10.14 6.25
N MET A 483 4.38 10.68 5.40
CA MET A 483 4.67 11.85 4.57
C MET A 483 4.95 13.08 5.43
N VAL A 484 4.10 13.35 6.43
CA VAL A 484 4.30 14.44 7.39
C VAL A 484 5.62 14.27 8.14
N ARG A 485 5.94 13.08 8.67
CA ARG A 485 7.21 12.81 9.35
C ARG A 485 8.41 13.06 8.42
N LYS A 486 8.33 12.61 7.17
CA LYS A 486 9.38 12.82 6.16
C LYS A 486 9.54 14.29 5.81
N SER A 487 8.44 15.03 5.67
CA SER A 487 8.48 16.47 5.40
C SER A 487 9.06 17.25 6.57
N ILE A 488 8.67 16.94 7.82
CA ILE A 488 9.27 17.53 9.02
C ILE A 488 10.77 17.23 9.07
N LYS A 489 11.17 15.96 8.87
CA LYS A 489 12.58 15.59 8.85
C LYS A 489 13.34 16.28 7.73
N SER A 490 12.79 16.36 6.53
CA SER A 490 13.47 16.93 5.37
C SER A 490 13.59 18.45 5.43
N ILE A 491 12.60 19.13 6.01
CA ILE A 491 12.57 20.60 6.06
C ILE A 491 13.26 21.06 7.34
N LEU A 492 12.90 20.49 8.49
CA LEU A 492 13.39 20.93 9.79
C LEU A 492 14.69 20.25 10.23
N ASP A 493 15.18 19.26 9.48
CA ASP A 493 16.37 18.44 9.79
C ASP A 493 16.36 17.82 11.20
N ARG A 494 15.17 17.53 11.74
CA ARG A 494 15.00 16.85 13.02
C ARG A 494 13.86 15.85 12.99
N LYS A 495 13.84 14.94 13.97
CA LYS A 495 12.66 14.09 14.18
C LYS A 495 11.48 14.96 14.67
N PRO A 496 10.25 14.62 14.28
CA PRO A 496 9.08 15.32 14.78
C PRO A 496 8.88 15.07 16.28
N GLU A 497 8.40 16.09 16.97
CA GLU A 497 8.10 16.04 18.39
C GLU A 497 6.72 15.39 18.66
N SER A 498 6.46 15.05 19.93
CA SER A 498 5.18 14.44 20.32
C SER A 498 4.02 15.38 19.98
N GLY A 499 3.03 14.90 19.23
CA GLY A 499 1.87 15.67 18.79
C GLY A 499 2.08 16.54 17.54
N GLU A 500 3.32 16.80 17.12
CA GLU A 500 3.61 17.64 15.95
C GLU A 500 3.11 17.01 14.64
N VAL A 501 3.29 15.68 14.49
CA VAL A 501 2.77 14.93 13.35
C VAL A 501 1.25 15.06 13.28
N GLY A 502 0.55 14.89 14.41
CA GLY A 502 -0.91 14.99 14.47
C GLY A 502 -1.42 16.36 14.03
N LYS A 503 -0.79 17.45 14.49
CA LYS A 503 -1.14 18.83 14.11
C LYS A 503 -1.07 19.04 12.58
N PHE A 504 0.00 18.58 11.93
CA PHE A 504 0.16 18.73 10.47
C PHE A 504 -0.71 17.75 9.67
N VAL A 505 -0.98 16.55 10.21
CA VAL A 505 -1.97 15.63 9.64
C VAL A 505 -3.35 16.30 9.63
N ASP A 506 -3.79 16.89 10.74
CA ASP A 506 -5.10 17.56 10.83
C ASP A 506 -5.19 18.78 9.91
N GLN A 507 -4.11 19.56 9.78
CA GLN A 507 -4.05 20.67 8.81
C GLN A 507 -4.16 20.17 7.37
N THR A 508 -3.50 19.05 7.06
CA THR A 508 -3.54 18.44 5.72
C THR A 508 -4.92 17.89 5.40
N LYS A 509 -5.59 17.25 6.37
CA LYS A 509 -6.98 16.79 6.22
C LYS A 509 -7.92 17.96 5.91
N ARG A 510 -7.83 19.06 6.68
CA ARG A 510 -8.60 20.30 6.41
C ARG A 510 -8.27 20.92 5.05
N TYR A 511 -7.05 20.74 4.54
CA TYR A 511 -6.69 21.20 3.20
C TYR A 511 -7.35 20.34 2.13
N LEU A 512 -7.29 19.02 2.25
CA LEU A 512 -7.94 18.05 1.36
C LEU A 512 -9.47 18.26 1.32
N ASP A 513 -10.12 18.44 2.48
CA ASP A 513 -11.56 18.71 2.56
C ASP A 513 -12.00 19.96 1.78
N LYS A 514 -11.10 20.94 1.63
CA LYS A 514 -11.35 22.18 0.87
C LYS A 514 -10.96 22.09 -0.61
N HIS A 515 -10.21 21.05 -0.99
CA HIS A 515 -9.62 20.90 -2.31
C HIS A 515 -9.84 19.46 -2.82
N GLU A 516 -11.08 19.13 -3.18
CA GLU A 516 -11.50 17.78 -3.60
C GLU A 516 -10.66 17.16 -4.74
N ASN A 517 -9.97 18.01 -5.53
CA ASN A 517 -9.10 17.60 -6.63
C ASN A 517 -7.60 17.57 -6.28
N ALA A 518 -7.22 17.83 -5.03
CA ALA A 518 -5.83 17.80 -4.59
C ALA A 518 -5.29 16.37 -4.61
N GLY A 519 -4.18 16.16 -5.33
CA GLY A 519 -3.42 14.91 -5.31
C GLY A 519 -2.31 14.91 -4.26
N ILE A 520 -1.50 13.85 -4.23
CA ILE A 520 -0.34 13.74 -3.34
C ILE A 520 0.62 14.93 -3.51
N LYS A 521 0.83 15.39 -4.75
CA LYS A 521 1.75 16.49 -5.02
C LYS A 521 1.26 17.77 -4.33
N ASP A 522 -0.03 18.08 -4.43
CA ASP A 522 -0.62 19.26 -3.80
C ASP A 522 -0.54 19.18 -2.27
N VAL A 523 -0.74 17.99 -1.70
CA VAL A 523 -0.52 17.73 -0.27
C VAL A 523 0.93 17.98 0.14
N SER A 524 1.90 17.49 -0.64
CA SER A 524 3.32 17.71 -0.39
C SER A 524 3.67 19.19 -0.45
N ASP A 525 3.20 19.91 -1.48
CA ASP A 525 3.44 21.34 -1.64
C ASP A 525 2.78 22.16 -0.51
N PHE A 526 1.57 21.76 -0.10
CA PHE A 526 0.88 22.34 1.06
C PHE A 526 1.67 22.12 2.37
N LEU A 527 2.19 20.92 2.60
CA LEU A 527 2.99 20.60 3.78
C LEU A 527 4.28 21.43 3.81
N VAL A 528 4.99 21.50 2.67
CA VAL A 528 6.17 22.35 2.53
C VAL A 528 5.82 23.80 2.83
N GLY A 529 4.75 24.33 2.24
CA GLY A 529 4.30 25.71 2.47
C GLY A 529 3.90 25.98 3.92
N SER A 530 3.21 25.05 4.57
CA SER A 530 2.74 25.18 5.95
C SER A 530 3.89 25.10 6.95
N LEU A 531 4.82 24.15 6.75
CA LEU A 531 6.03 24.02 7.56
C LEU A 531 6.94 25.25 7.41
N SER A 532 7.04 25.81 6.20
CA SER A 532 7.84 27.02 5.93
C SER A 532 7.23 28.28 6.56
N LYS A 533 5.90 28.34 6.72
CA LYS A 533 5.22 29.50 7.33
C LYS A 533 5.15 29.42 8.86
N SER A 534 5.59 28.31 9.44
CA SER A 534 5.60 28.11 10.88
C SER A 534 6.60 29.08 11.54
N ALA A 535 6.10 30.04 12.32
CA ALA A 535 6.94 30.88 13.17
C ALA A 535 7.78 30.02 14.15
N GLU A 536 7.16 28.98 14.70
CA GLU A 536 7.80 27.98 15.57
C GLU A 536 9.05 27.34 14.92
N TYR A 537 9.01 27.09 13.61
CA TYR A 537 10.18 26.59 12.89
C TYR A 537 11.23 27.68 12.67
N ALA A 538 10.81 28.87 12.23
CA ALA A 538 11.73 29.98 11.98
C ALA A 538 12.50 30.42 13.23
N HIS A 539 11.88 30.28 14.41
CA HIS A 539 12.47 30.57 15.71
C HIS A 539 13.26 29.40 16.33
N SER A 540 13.19 28.21 15.75
CA SER A 540 13.88 27.03 16.30
C SER A 540 15.41 27.12 16.14
N ASP A 541 16.14 26.61 17.14
CA ASP A 541 17.60 26.46 17.06
C ASP A 541 18.04 25.67 15.82
N ALA A 542 17.23 24.68 15.40
CA ALA A 542 17.46 23.87 14.22
C ALA A 542 17.49 24.71 12.93
N PHE A 543 16.54 25.63 12.72
CA PHE A 543 16.56 26.54 11.58
C PHE A 543 17.73 27.55 11.68
N GLN A 544 18.00 28.02 12.89
CA GLN A 544 19.03 29.00 13.17
C GLN A 544 20.47 28.48 13.11
N ALA A 545 20.68 27.14 13.13
CA ALA A 545 22.00 26.52 13.14
C ALA A 545 22.62 26.38 11.74
N ASP A 546 21.88 25.88 10.74
CA ASP A 546 22.44 25.65 9.39
C ASP A 546 21.48 25.97 8.21
N PRO A 547 20.16 25.69 8.29
CA PRO A 547 19.21 26.04 7.23
C PRO A 547 19.19 27.54 6.88
N LEU A 548 19.25 28.42 7.89
CA LEU A 548 19.33 29.86 7.69
C LEU A 548 20.62 30.27 6.95
N GLY A 549 21.76 29.67 7.30
CA GLY A 549 23.02 29.89 6.59
C GLY A 549 22.96 29.44 5.13
N THR A 550 22.33 28.29 4.86
CA THR A 550 22.11 27.80 3.49
C THR A 550 21.15 28.69 2.70
N MET A 551 20.10 29.21 3.34
CA MET A 551 19.18 30.18 2.74
C MET A 551 19.91 31.46 2.33
N VAL A 552 20.73 32.00 3.21
CA VAL A 552 21.58 33.18 2.94
C VAL A 552 22.52 32.90 1.75
N ARG A 553 23.22 31.75 1.74
CA ARG A 553 24.11 31.37 0.64
C ARG A 553 23.40 31.29 -0.70
N LYS A 554 22.19 30.70 -0.74
CA LYS A 554 21.36 30.64 -1.94
C LYS A 554 20.86 32.03 -2.37
N GLY A 555 20.46 32.87 -1.41
CA GLY A 555 20.04 34.26 -1.66
C GLY A 555 21.14 35.07 -2.33
N ILE A 556 22.35 35.07 -1.76
CA ILE A 556 23.53 35.74 -2.35
C ILE A 556 23.78 35.24 -3.77
N LYS A 557 23.81 33.93 -3.98
CA LYS A 557 24.04 33.35 -5.31
C LYS A 557 22.98 33.76 -6.32
N ASN A 558 21.71 33.71 -5.94
CA ASN A 558 20.60 33.95 -6.85
C ASN A 558 20.37 35.43 -7.15
N ILE A 559 20.60 36.30 -6.16
CA ILE A 559 20.33 37.75 -6.26
C ILE A 559 21.59 38.49 -6.72
N LEU A 560 22.74 38.24 -6.11
CA LEU A 560 23.99 38.92 -6.43
C LEU A 560 24.79 38.21 -7.54
N GLY A 561 24.43 36.98 -7.91
CA GLY A 561 25.11 36.22 -8.98
C GLY A 561 26.49 35.67 -8.60
N ARG A 562 26.91 35.76 -7.32
CA ARG A 562 28.26 35.36 -6.86
C ARG A 562 28.21 34.41 -5.65
N LYS A 563 29.37 33.84 -5.29
CA LYS A 563 29.53 33.12 -4.01
C LYS A 563 29.64 34.12 -2.85
N PRO A 564 29.24 33.73 -1.62
CA PRO A 564 29.42 34.57 -0.44
C PRO A 564 30.90 34.85 -0.16
N GLU A 565 31.19 36.04 0.36
CA GLU A 565 32.50 36.42 0.88
C GLU A 565 32.70 35.93 2.33
N ASP A 566 33.96 35.92 2.79
CA ASP A 566 34.30 35.50 4.15
C ASP A 566 33.59 36.39 5.19
N GLY A 567 32.80 35.75 6.07
CA GLY A 567 32.02 36.43 7.11
C GLY A 567 30.68 37.02 6.66
N GLU A 568 30.41 37.12 5.35
CA GLU A 568 29.16 37.69 4.80
C GLU A 568 27.94 36.87 5.23
N VAL A 569 28.03 35.53 5.13
CA VAL A 569 26.97 34.62 5.58
C VAL A 569 26.68 34.81 7.07
N SER A 570 27.71 34.92 7.90
CA SER A 570 27.56 35.09 9.35
C SER A 570 26.89 36.42 9.71
N LYS A 571 27.25 37.50 9.00
CA LYS A 571 26.63 38.82 9.16
C LYS A 571 25.14 38.81 8.81
N LEU A 572 24.77 38.26 7.65
CA LEU A 572 23.37 38.18 7.21
C LEU A 572 22.54 37.23 8.07
N VAL A 573 23.12 36.11 8.52
CA VAL A 573 22.50 35.21 9.51
C VAL A 573 22.22 35.97 10.81
N THR A 574 23.17 36.77 11.30
CA THR A 574 22.98 37.59 12.52
C THR A 574 21.88 38.64 12.33
N GLN A 575 21.80 39.28 11.17
CA GLN A 575 20.72 40.23 10.85
C GLN A 575 19.35 39.54 10.80
N ALA A 576 19.25 38.38 10.15
CA ALA A 576 18.03 37.59 10.09
C ALA A 576 17.58 37.11 11.48
N LYS A 577 18.51 36.70 12.35
CA LYS A 577 18.21 36.37 13.76
C LYS A 577 17.64 37.57 14.52
N ARG A 578 18.28 38.74 14.41
CA ARG A 578 17.75 39.99 15.02
C ARG A 578 16.38 40.39 14.47
N TYR A 579 16.09 40.09 13.21
CA TYR A 579 14.77 40.32 12.61
C TYR A 579 13.74 39.36 13.23
N LEU A 580 14.06 38.08 13.32
CA LEU A 580 13.23 37.08 14.00
C LEU A 580 12.95 37.49 15.45
N ASP A 581 13.97 37.83 16.23
CA ASP A 581 13.82 38.25 17.64
C ASP A 581 12.85 39.43 17.82
N LYS A 582 12.72 40.30 16.80
CA LYS A 582 11.79 41.45 16.81
C LYS A 582 10.39 41.11 16.32
N GLN A 583 10.22 39.98 15.65
CA GLN A 583 8.98 39.56 15.00
C GLN A 583 8.60 38.16 15.51
N GLU A 584 7.97 38.09 16.68
CA GLU A 584 7.58 36.82 17.32
C GLU A 584 6.78 35.88 16.40
N ASN A 585 6.06 36.44 15.41
CA ASN A 585 5.25 35.67 14.47
C ASN A 585 5.88 35.50 13.07
N ALA A 586 7.12 35.94 12.85
CA ALA A 586 7.79 35.78 11.56
C ALA A 586 8.08 34.31 11.28
N GLY A 587 7.61 33.81 10.14
CA GLY A 587 7.96 32.50 9.58
C GLY A 587 9.18 32.57 8.67
N VAL A 588 9.56 31.42 8.08
CA VAL A 588 10.73 31.33 7.18
C VAL A 588 10.55 32.20 5.94
N LYS A 589 9.31 32.36 5.47
CA LYS A 589 8.99 33.26 4.36
C LYS A 589 9.36 34.71 4.71
N ASP A 590 8.99 35.18 5.89
CA ASP A 590 9.28 36.56 6.31
C ASP A 590 10.79 36.79 6.44
N VAL A 591 11.53 35.78 6.91
CA VAL A 591 13.00 35.80 6.93
C VAL A 591 13.58 35.83 5.52
N SER A 592 13.04 35.03 4.59
CA SER A 592 13.45 35.05 3.19
C SER A 592 13.20 36.42 2.56
N ASP A 593 12.02 37.01 2.78
CA ASP A 593 11.65 38.34 2.27
C ASP A 593 12.54 39.43 2.89
N PHE A 594 12.86 39.32 4.19
CA PHE A 594 13.82 40.20 4.86
C PHE A 594 15.23 40.09 4.27
N LEU A 595 15.71 38.87 4.01
CA LEU A 595 17.02 38.63 3.40
C LEU A 595 17.08 39.14 1.96
N VAL A 596 16.02 38.92 1.19
CA VAL A 596 15.84 39.51 -0.14
C VAL A 596 15.94 41.03 -0.03
N GLY A 597 15.12 41.67 0.81
CA GLY A 597 15.16 43.12 1.00
C GLY A 597 16.53 43.65 1.45
N SER A 598 17.24 42.90 2.30
CA SER A 598 18.59 43.25 2.77
C SER A 598 19.64 43.15 1.65
N LEU A 599 19.52 42.16 0.77
CA LEU A 599 20.42 41.96 -0.37
C LEU A 599 20.15 42.99 -1.48
N TYR A 600 18.87 43.23 -1.81
CA TYR A 600 18.47 44.25 -2.79
C TYR A 600 18.76 45.68 -2.32
N GLY A 601 18.63 45.94 -1.01
CA GLY A 601 18.86 47.26 -0.42
C GLY A 601 20.34 47.61 -0.21
N GLY A 602 21.25 46.64 -0.33
CA GLY A 602 22.69 46.89 -0.25
C GLY A 602 23.22 47.57 -1.52
N GLY A 603 24.18 48.49 -1.37
CA GLY A 603 24.88 49.10 -2.52
C GLY A 603 25.49 48.05 -3.46
N GLU A 604 25.86 46.89 -2.94
CA GLU A 604 26.43 45.82 -3.75
C GLU A 604 25.50 45.26 -4.83
N TYR A 605 24.20 45.09 -4.56
CA TYR A 605 23.27 44.63 -5.58
C TYR A 605 23.10 45.65 -6.70
N ALA A 606 23.09 46.95 -6.34
CA ALA A 606 23.06 48.04 -7.31
C ALA A 606 24.27 48.01 -8.26
N HIS A 607 25.43 47.52 -7.80
CA HIS A 607 26.63 47.33 -8.62
C HIS A 607 26.74 45.95 -9.28
N SER A 608 25.84 45.01 -8.99
CA SER A 608 25.87 43.65 -9.55
C SER A 608 25.49 43.63 -11.04
N ASP A 609 26.05 42.67 -11.77
CA ASP A 609 25.68 42.44 -13.19
C ASP A 609 24.22 42.03 -13.34
N ALA A 610 23.66 41.36 -12.32
CA ALA A 610 22.25 40.98 -12.27
C ALA A 610 21.31 42.20 -12.30
N PHE A 611 21.66 43.27 -11.58
CA PHE A 611 20.88 44.50 -11.59
C PHE A 611 21.12 45.34 -12.85
N LYS A 612 22.37 45.45 -13.32
CA LYS A 612 22.77 46.24 -14.50
C LYS A 612 22.16 45.76 -15.83
N GLY A 613 21.50 44.60 -15.84
CA GLY A 613 20.73 44.06 -16.96
C GLY A 613 19.31 44.62 -17.04
N ASP A 614 18.32 43.73 -17.15
CA ASP A 614 16.91 44.11 -17.33
C ASP A 614 16.26 44.77 -16.11
N PRO A 615 16.60 44.44 -14.85
CA PRO A 615 16.04 45.14 -13.68
C PRO A 615 16.29 46.65 -13.68
N LEU A 616 17.49 47.08 -14.07
CA LEU A 616 17.81 48.51 -14.20
C LEU A 616 16.99 49.17 -15.32
N LYS A 617 16.81 48.50 -16.46
CA LYS A 617 15.96 49.02 -17.56
C LYS A 617 14.51 49.20 -17.13
N SER A 618 13.95 48.22 -16.41
CA SER A 618 12.58 48.30 -15.89
C SER A 618 12.43 49.45 -14.89
N MET A 619 13.39 49.60 -13.97
CA MET A 619 13.39 50.73 -13.03
C MET A 619 13.47 52.07 -13.76
N VAL A 620 14.31 52.18 -14.78
CA VAL A 620 14.43 53.37 -15.62
C VAL A 620 13.11 53.68 -16.34
N ALA A 621 12.47 52.68 -16.95
CA ALA A 621 11.20 52.85 -17.64
C ALA A 621 10.08 53.34 -16.71
N GLU A 622 9.93 52.72 -15.54
CA GLU A 622 8.94 53.11 -14.53
C GLU A 622 9.21 54.52 -13.99
N THR A 623 10.48 54.83 -13.69
CA THR A 623 10.88 56.17 -13.21
C THR A 623 10.60 57.22 -14.27
N PHE A 624 10.91 56.92 -15.53
CA PHE A 624 10.66 57.82 -16.65
C PHE A 624 9.17 58.09 -16.81
N GLU A 625 8.32 57.05 -16.87
CA GLU A 625 6.88 57.22 -16.99
C GLU A 625 6.30 58.07 -15.85
N ARG A 626 6.78 57.81 -14.62
CA ARG A 626 6.36 58.55 -13.44
C ARG A 626 6.76 60.03 -13.49
N VAL A 627 7.94 60.36 -14.00
CA VAL A 627 8.46 61.75 -14.02
C VAL A 627 7.97 62.51 -15.25
N MET A 628 7.91 61.87 -16.40
CA MET A 628 7.61 62.49 -17.69
C MET A 628 6.12 62.42 -18.05
N GLY A 629 5.34 61.54 -17.40
CA GLY A 629 3.90 61.40 -17.61
C GLY A 629 3.52 60.65 -18.91
N HIS A 630 4.47 59.98 -19.55
CA HIS A 630 4.24 59.09 -20.69
C HIS A 630 5.20 57.91 -20.68
N GLU A 631 4.80 56.81 -21.32
CA GLU A 631 5.63 55.62 -21.46
C GLU A 631 6.92 55.94 -22.23
N ALA A 632 8.05 55.41 -21.76
CA ALA A 632 9.36 55.63 -22.36
C ALA A 632 9.51 54.82 -23.66
N THR A 633 10.11 55.41 -24.68
CA THR A 633 10.53 54.65 -25.88
C THR A 633 11.77 53.80 -25.59
N ASP A 634 12.02 52.76 -26.38
CA ASP A 634 13.21 51.90 -26.24
C ASP A 634 14.54 52.70 -26.24
N GLY A 635 14.59 53.77 -27.03
CA GLY A 635 15.75 54.67 -27.10
C GLY A 635 15.96 55.46 -25.81
N GLU A 636 14.89 55.95 -25.19
CA GLU A 636 14.93 56.67 -23.91
C GLU A 636 15.30 55.71 -22.77
N ILE A 637 14.73 54.50 -22.75
CA ILE A 637 15.09 53.46 -21.78
C ILE A 637 16.58 53.16 -21.89
N LEU A 638 17.11 52.95 -23.09
CA LEU A 638 18.53 52.67 -23.30
C LEU A 638 19.42 53.84 -22.82
N GLN A 639 19.09 55.07 -23.20
CA GLN A 639 19.86 56.25 -22.82
C GLN A 639 19.92 56.45 -21.30
N TRP A 640 18.77 56.40 -20.62
CA TRP A 640 18.69 56.57 -19.18
C TRP A 640 19.26 55.38 -18.41
N THR A 641 19.23 54.18 -18.99
CA THR A 641 19.92 53.00 -18.46
C THR A 641 21.44 53.20 -18.48
N GLU A 642 22.02 53.66 -19.60
CA GLU A 642 23.46 53.97 -19.66
C GLU A 642 23.85 55.12 -18.73
N TYR A 643 22.98 56.12 -18.57
CA TYR A 643 23.19 57.18 -17.59
C TYR A 643 23.21 56.64 -16.14
N ALA A 644 22.26 55.79 -15.78
CA ALA A 644 22.24 55.14 -14.47
C ALA A 644 23.47 54.24 -14.25
N LYS A 645 23.91 53.50 -15.27
CA LYS A 645 25.16 52.71 -15.23
C LYS A 645 26.39 53.60 -15.01
N LEU A 646 26.44 54.78 -15.63
CA LEU A 646 27.53 55.72 -15.42
C LEU A 646 27.55 56.24 -13.97
N HIS A 647 26.38 56.57 -13.41
CA HIS A 647 26.27 56.97 -12.00
C HIS A 647 26.73 55.85 -11.06
N LEU A 648 26.31 54.62 -11.32
CA LEU A 648 26.79 53.41 -10.64
C LEU A 648 28.31 53.21 -10.78
N HIS A 649 28.91 53.66 -11.89
CA HIS A 649 30.36 53.54 -12.08
C HIS A 649 31.14 54.60 -11.29
N THR A 650 30.59 55.82 -11.17
CA THR A 650 31.25 56.94 -10.50
C THR A 650 30.99 57.00 -9.00
N ASN A 651 29.95 56.33 -8.51
CA ASN A 651 29.60 56.27 -7.10
C ASN A 651 29.50 54.81 -6.63
N SER A 652 30.62 54.26 -6.12
CA SER A 652 30.75 52.85 -5.71
C SER A 652 29.93 52.44 -4.49
N GLU A 653 29.28 53.39 -3.81
CA GLU A 653 28.42 53.17 -2.64
C GLU A 653 26.94 53.41 -2.97
N ALA A 654 26.60 53.71 -4.24
CA ALA A 654 25.24 54.03 -4.64
C ALA A 654 24.30 52.83 -4.46
N THR A 655 23.25 53.01 -3.67
CA THR A 655 22.16 52.04 -3.54
C THR A 655 21.17 52.15 -4.70
N ILE A 656 20.27 51.17 -4.88
CA ILE A 656 19.16 51.29 -5.84
C ILE A 656 18.38 52.59 -5.61
N ARG A 657 18.16 52.94 -4.34
CA ARG A 657 17.44 54.17 -3.97
C ARG A 657 18.19 55.41 -4.42
N ASP A 658 19.51 55.45 -4.26
CA ASP A 658 20.31 56.59 -4.71
C ASP A 658 20.24 56.75 -6.23
N ILE A 659 20.24 55.64 -6.98
CA ILE A 659 20.05 55.68 -8.45
C ILE A 659 18.66 56.18 -8.79
N TYR A 660 17.64 55.68 -8.11
CA TYR A 660 16.24 56.07 -8.34
C TYR A 660 16.05 57.56 -8.06
N ASP A 661 16.53 58.06 -6.92
CA ASP A 661 16.47 59.47 -6.54
C ASP A 661 17.30 60.33 -7.50
N HIS A 662 18.46 59.83 -7.97
CA HIS A 662 19.27 60.49 -8.99
C HIS A 662 18.57 60.55 -10.35
N LEU A 663 17.93 59.47 -10.80
CA LEU A 663 17.14 59.44 -12.02
C LEU A 663 15.97 60.42 -11.93
N ILE A 664 15.22 60.43 -10.82
CA ILE A 664 14.15 61.40 -10.59
C ILE A 664 14.69 62.84 -10.64
N GLY A 665 15.78 63.13 -9.93
CA GLY A 665 16.38 64.46 -9.90
C GLY A 665 16.83 64.93 -11.29
N SER A 666 17.53 64.05 -12.02
CA SER A 666 18.04 64.33 -13.36
C SER A 666 16.94 64.42 -14.39
N MET A 667 15.91 63.56 -14.34
CA MET A 667 14.75 63.63 -15.24
C MET A 667 13.89 64.86 -14.96
N ASN A 668 13.66 65.25 -13.70
CA ASN A 668 12.93 66.48 -13.38
C ASN A 668 13.73 67.73 -13.79
N GLY A 669 15.04 67.73 -13.58
CA GLY A 669 15.93 68.78 -14.04
C GLY A 669 15.94 68.90 -15.57
N ASN A 670 15.94 67.75 -16.26
CA ASN A 670 15.78 67.69 -17.71
C ASN A 670 14.35 68.00 -18.17
N ALA A 671 13.29 67.73 -17.42
CA ALA A 671 11.93 68.11 -17.80
C ALA A 671 11.77 69.63 -17.77
N ALA A 672 12.42 70.30 -16.80
CA ALA A 672 12.54 71.75 -16.76
C ALA A 672 13.39 72.31 -17.91
N TYR A 673 14.39 71.57 -18.41
CA TYR A 673 15.21 71.93 -19.58
C TYR A 673 14.60 71.50 -20.93
N ALA A 674 13.80 70.44 -20.96
CA ALA A 674 13.16 69.83 -22.13
C ALA A 674 12.04 70.72 -22.63
N HIS A 675 11.35 71.42 -21.72
CA HIS A 675 10.42 72.48 -22.08
C HIS A 675 11.11 73.67 -22.77
N SER A 676 12.45 73.78 -22.75
CA SER A 676 13.20 74.84 -23.47
C SER A 676 14.12 74.35 -24.61
N THR A 677 14.54 73.08 -24.66
CA THR A 677 15.60 72.64 -25.60
C THR A 677 15.32 71.37 -26.41
N LEU A 678 14.21 70.65 -26.21
CA LEU A 678 13.94 69.42 -26.97
C LEU A 678 13.60 69.66 -28.47
N PHE A 679 13.54 70.93 -28.90
CA PHE A 679 13.52 71.30 -30.33
C PHE A 679 14.91 71.57 -30.96
N ALA A 680 16.02 71.54 -30.20
CA ALA A 680 17.34 71.93 -30.70
C ALA A 680 18.38 70.79 -30.82
N ALA A 681 18.16 69.61 -30.21
CA ALA A 681 19.18 68.54 -30.18
C ALA A 681 19.25 67.68 -31.46
N GLY A 682 18.16 67.56 -32.23
CA GLY A 682 18.13 66.81 -33.48
C GLY A 682 19.12 67.35 -34.53
N PRO A 683 19.08 68.65 -34.85
CA PRO A 683 20.00 69.23 -35.84
C PRO A 683 21.47 69.13 -35.44
N LEU A 684 21.82 69.24 -34.16
CA LEU A 684 23.21 69.10 -33.70
C LEU A 684 23.71 67.65 -33.83
N ARG A 685 22.87 66.67 -33.46
CA ARG A 685 23.22 65.25 -33.59
C ARG A 685 23.46 64.88 -35.04
N ASP A 686 22.57 65.30 -35.94
CA ASP A 686 22.68 64.99 -37.36
C ASP A 686 23.89 65.73 -37.99
N MET A 687 24.18 66.96 -37.56
CA MET A 687 25.38 67.70 -37.97
C MET A 687 26.67 67.02 -37.49
N MET A 688 26.70 66.53 -36.25
CA MET A 688 27.82 65.79 -35.67
C MET A 688 28.06 64.47 -36.41
N HIS A 689 27.00 63.74 -36.72
CA HIS A 689 27.08 62.46 -37.44
C HIS A 689 27.53 62.65 -38.89
N ALA A 690 27.02 63.67 -39.58
CA ALA A 690 27.43 64.01 -40.94
C ALA A 690 28.90 64.47 -41.01
N GLY A 691 29.35 65.27 -40.03
CA GLY A 691 30.75 65.64 -39.90
C GLY A 691 31.64 64.40 -39.70
N PHE A 692 31.25 63.51 -38.79
CA PHE A 692 32.02 62.31 -38.50
C PHE A 692 32.14 61.38 -39.72
N GLU A 693 31.05 61.11 -40.44
CA GLU A 693 31.11 60.33 -41.69
C GLU A 693 31.95 60.99 -42.76
N HIS A 694 31.85 62.32 -42.90
CA HIS A 694 32.63 63.08 -43.87
C HIS A 694 34.14 62.96 -43.59
N PHE A 695 34.57 63.14 -42.35
CA PHE A 695 35.99 63.10 -41.99
C PHE A 695 36.55 61.68 -41.93
N HIS A 696 35.75 60.71 -41.49
CA HIS A 696 36.16 59.32 -41.44
C HIS A 696 36.33 58.71 -42.84
N ASN A 697 35.48 59.08 -43.80
CA ASN A 697 35.52 58.49 -45.14
C ASN A 697 36.39 59.24 -46.15
N LYS A 698 36.63 60.55 -45.97
CA LYS A 698 37.36 61.35 -46.97
C LYS A 698 38.71 61.92 -46.51
N ARG A 699 39.16 61.65 -45.28
CA ARG A 699 40.37 62.28 -44.68
C ARG A 699 40.36 63.79 -44.91
N GLY A 700 39.34 64.46 -44.40
CA GLY A 700 39.21 65.91 -44.56
C GLY A 700 40.43 66.65 -44.03
N SER A 701 40.75 67.77 -44.68
CA SER A 701 41.89 68.61 -44.34
C SER A 701 41.68 69.27 -42.96
N ALA A 702 42.79 69.64 -42.30
CA ALA A 702 42.74 70.31 -41.00
C ALA A 702 41.87 71.58 -41.02
N ALA A 703 41.84 72.30 -42.15
CA ALA A 703 40.99 73.48 -42.33
C ALA A 703 39.50 73.15 -42.35
N GLU A 704 39.10 72.01 -42.94
CA GLU A 704 37.69 71.58 -42.95
C GLU A 704 37.25 71.10 -41.57
N ILE A 705 38.14 70.47 -40.82
CA ILE A 705 37.90 70.06 -39.43
C ILE A 705 37.72 71.31 -38.55
N ASP A 706 38.58 72.32 -38.67
CA ASP A 706 38.43 73.59 -37.93
C ASP A 706 37.14 74.33 -38.32
N GLN A 707 36.76 74.34 -39.60
CA GLN A 707 35.51 74.95 -40.04
C GLN A 707 34.28 74.21 -39.51
N PHE A 708 34.35 72.88 -39.41
CA PHE A 708 33.31 72.08 -38.80
C PHE A 708 33.18 72.36 -37.30
N TYR A 709 34.31 72.41 -36.57
CA TYR A 709 34.31 72.77 -35.15
C TYR A 709 33.77 74.17 -34.89
N MET A 710 34.07 75.14 -35.76
CA MET A 710 33.53 76.50 -35.67
C MET A 710 32.01 76.51 -35.86
N ARG A 711 31.46 75.73 -36.80
CA ARG A 711 30.00 75.63 -37.00
C ARG A 711 29.29 74.90 -35.86
N VAL A 712 29.91 73.87 -35.30
CA VAL A 712 29.41 73.20 -34.07
C VAL A 712 29.40 74.20 -32.92
N ARG A 713 30.45 75.00 -32.78
CA ARG A 713 30.55 76.02 -31.73
C ARG A 713 29.55 77.17 -31.91
N GLU A 714 29.31 77.62 -33.14
CA GLU A 714 28.26 78.61 -33.46
C GLU A 714 26.85 78.06 -33.23
N PHE A 715 26.62 76.77 -33.45
CA PHE A 715 25.32 76.15 -33.17
C PHE A 715 25.06 75.98 -31.67
N LEU A 716 26.13 75.73 -30.89
CA LEU A 716 26.05 75.51 -29.44
C LEU A 716 25.93 76.81 -28.63
N ASN A 717 26.46 77.92 -29.14
CA ASN A 717 26.29 79.26 -28.58
C ASN A 717 24.92 79.82 -29.00
#